data_AF-A0A3D3P0R7-F1
#
_entry.id   AF-A0A3D3P0R7-F1
#
_cell.length_a   1.000
_cell.length_b   1.000
_cell.length_c   1.000
_cell.angle_alpha   90.00
_cell.angle_beta   90.00
_cell.angle_gamma   90.00
#
_symmetry.space_group_name_H-M   'P 1'
#
loop_
_entity.id
_entity.type
_entity.pdbx_description
1 polymer ?
#
loop_
_entity_poly.entity_id
_entity_poly.type
_entity_poly.pdbx_seq_one_letter_code
_entity_poly.pdbx_strand_id
1 'polypeptide(L)'
;SRLSFHPKKGSLEWVQYEFPKIKRIENISIYWFDEAQAAASFRNEIKEILPRAWKISFWQDGQWQAAKIKQTNLGIERDQYNLARLTKAVNTKKLKIEVQLNDELSAGILGCRINQTSLSKAEEIFTNPDRELKRIRAKASKTLALDVDEFNGYSHLNGNRPEFDGWLNKENNGAFLERNVPKFLCPNEDFTEVFNYRWWMISKHLKEWEEDGKKFYVFTEFPGFPGWAANSGAIPAPAGHQFYDLRWMRDPKYLKSYAEYWLAGPPSHKMQHQNNCWLGTLPRPQSHHYTSWMVDASEAMLKVHPDAQWRDRLLPAMEKHQQVWDTIFKVKAPGKITDGLYKCLDMYDANEFTISTTLGLIASEGAFSAYTAEINQEGPYKNQERWRRYFTDGKGWQLAFAEGMKSEPLVYPQPFSLENYDTVPQPFGGNHDWYIDKDGERKKKTPNSYPNCFTVRPSLNCYMFGNYQSLGNLYSLQGNNSKAREYTQRAEKIQKQVITALWHKPAKKENHSYYEKRGSISDPFFYSRLSGDNLYTGDVGDPLGLIRETVGYTPWYFNMLPEEESKFDIAWKQLDDEMGFKQPFGMSTAEYRHDFFNEMSYGWNGRGWPFQNSIVYKAYANYLRNYKGRRGEITKADRELLYYHMGQYVELHGRRRTIGEWYLPRTGGYRMPGGGDVVQSLPAMGKGFGDVQDYFHSTFPDMLIEDLLGFQSDHERQFTIHPLLPEKAWDYFYLGDLRYHDHNIEIIWKKDWDKRKPGNQSKLIVWVDGERAAEGNELTQALKVQLP
;
A
#
# COMPACT_ATOMS: atom_id res chain seq x y z
N SER A 1 25.45 18.48 -4.91
CA SER A 1 24.82 18.01 -6.14
C SER A 1 25.09 16.53 -6.29
N ARG A 2 24.08 15.77 -6.68
CA ARG A 2 24.20 14.36 -7.07
C ARG A 2 24.69 14.32 -8.51
N LEU A 3 25.65 13.45 -8.82
CA LEU A 3 26.28 13.35 -10.14
C LEU A 3 26.31 11.88 -10.55
N SER A 4 25.74 11.55 -11.70
CA SER A 4 25.79 10.20 -12.29
C SER A 4 26.70 10.20 -13.50
N PHE A 5 27.43 9.10 -13.71
CA PHE A 5 28.23 8.85 -14.92
C PHE A 5 27.52 7.94 -15.92
N HIS A 6 26.25 7.60 -15.71
CA HIS A 6 25.47 6.79 -16.62
C HIS A 6 25.41 7.42 -18.04
N PRO A 7 25.51 6.63 -19.14
CA PRO A 7 25.60 5.16 -19.23
C PRO A 7 27.05 4.62 -19.31
N LYS A 8 28.06 5.40 -18.92
CA LYS A 8 29.47 5.00 -19.03
C LYS A 8 29.79 3.80 -18.12
N LYS A 9 30.66 2.91 -18.60
CA LYS A 9 31.08 1.65 -17.94
C LYS A 9 32.57 1.40 -18.22
N GLY A 10 33.31 0.90 -17.24
CA GLY A 10 34.75 0.59 -17.34
C GLY A 10 35.69 1.79 -17.58
N SER A 11 35.15 2.96 -17.95
CA SER A 11 35.92 4.16 -18.23
C SER A 11 36.39 4.90 -16.98
N LEU A 12 37.38 5.75 -17.16
CA LEU A 12 37.78 6.75 -16.16
C LEU A 12 36.93 8.00 -16.36
N GLU A 13 36.07 8.28 -15.38
CA GLU A 13 35.20 9.46 -15.37
C GLU A 13 35.72 10.49 -14.37
N TRP A 14 35.24 11.73 -14.44
CA TRP A 14 35.69 12.78 -13.52
C TRP A 14 34.66 13.87 -13.27
N VAL A 15 34.78 14.49 -12.09
CA VAL A 15 34.03 15.69 -11.68
C VAL A 15 35.01 16.77 -11.27
N GLN A 16 34.76 17.99 -11.73
CA GLN A 16 35.53 19.17 -11.36
C GLN A 16 34.66 20.15 -10.55
N TYR A 17 35.23 20.60 -9.42
CA TYR A 17 34.70 21.70 -8.63
C TYR A 17 35.57 22.93 -8.86
N GLU A 18 34.96 24.05 -9.24
CA GLU A 18 35.62 25.35 -9.32
C GLU A 18 35.09 26.25 -8.20
N PHE A 19 36.01 26.83 -7.43
CA PHE A 19 35.70 27.73 -6.32
C PHE A 19 35.91 29.18 -6.75
N PRO A 20 34.99 30.10 -6.38
CA PRO A 20 35.11 31.52 -6.73
C PRO A 20 36.33 32.19 -6.08
N LYS A 21 36.81 31.65 -4.96
CA LYS A 21 38.00 32.09 -4.23
C LYS A 21 38.88 30.90 -3.88
N ILE A 22 40.17 31.14 -3.63
CA ILE A 22 41.09 30.10 -3.16
C ILE A 22 40.52 29.50 -1.87
N LYS A 23 40.36 28.18 -1.86
CA LYS A 23 39.88 27.39 -0.74
C LYS A 23 41.03 26.55 -0.19
N ARG A 24 41.29 26.66 1.12
CA ARG A 24 42.17 25.75 1.84
C ARG A 24 41.46 24.42 1.99
N ILE A 25 42.06 23.30 1.59
CA ILE A 25 41.50 21.96 1.66
C ILE A 25 42.39 21.08 2.53
N GLU A 26 41.81 20.40 3.51
CA GLU A 26 42.49 19.49 4.46
C GLU A 26 42.01 18.04 4.30
N ASN A 27 40.74 17.86 3.92
CA ASN A 27 40.14 16.56 3.65
C ASN A 27 38.94 16.70 2.72
N ILE A 28 38.57 15.59 2.08
CA ILE A 28 37.42 15.46 1.19
C ILE A 28 36.74 14.13 1.49
N SER A 29 35.41 14.08 1.50
CA SER A 29 34.66 12.84 1.69
C SER A 29 33.64 12.64 0.57
N ILE A 30 33.57 11.41 0.06
CA ILE A 30 32.66 11.04 -1.04
C ILE A 30 31.66 9.99 -0.60
N TYR A 31 30.39 10.26 -0.84
CA TYR A 31 29.32 9.28 -0.73
C TYR A 31 28.99 8.78 -2.13
N TRP A 32 29.15 7.48 -2.36
CA TRP A 32 28.93 6.88 -3.68
C TRP A 32 27.44 6.70 -3.96
N PHE A 33 27.03 6.99 -5.18
CA PHE A 33 25.68 6.72 -5.65
C PHE A 33 25.64 5.35 -6.30
N ASP A 34 24.91 4.42 -5.68
CA ASP A 34 24.72 3.06 -6.17
C ASP A 34 23.42 2.97 -6.98
N GLU A 35 23.55 3.04 -8.31
CA GLU A 35 22.45 3.04 -9.29
C GLU A 35 21.80 1.68 -9.56
N ALA A 36 22.10 0.63 -8.78
CA ALA A 36 21.71 -0.77 -9.03
C ALA A 36 20.20 -1.09 -9.12
N GLN A 37 19.32 -0.17 -9.51
CA GLN A 37 17.89 -0.42 -9.70
C GLN A 37 17.31 0.03 -11.04
N ALA A 38 17.97 0.89 -11.82
CA ALA A 38 17.42 1.28 -13.14
C ALA A 38 17.54 0.17 -14.20
N ALA A 39 18.61 -0.63 -14.15
CA ALA A 39 18.82 -1.78 -15.04
C ALA A 39 18.58 -3.13 -14.33
N ALA A 40 18.58 -3.16 -12.99
CA ALA A 40 18.37 -4.38 -12.20
C ALA A 40 16.89 -4.76 -12.04
N SER A 41 15.96 -3.86 -12.39
CA SER A 41 14.52 -4.15 -12.45
C SER A 41 14.16 -5.28 -13.43
N PHE A 42 15.03 -5.61 -14.38
CA PHE A 42 14.77 -6.64 -15.39
C PHE A 42 15.63 -7.92 -15.30
N ARG A 43 16.75 -7.93 -14.55
CA ARG A 43 17.72 -9.05 -14.59
C ARG A 43 18.23 -9.54 -13.24
N ASN A 44 17.87 -8.87 -12.16
CA ASN A 44 18.21 -9.29 -10.79
C ASN A 44 19.70 -9.61 -10.57
N GLU A 45 20.59 -8.86 -11.23
CA GLU A 45 22.00 -8.83 -10.87
C GLU A 45 22.16 -7.83 -9.73
N ILE A 46 22.49 -8.29 -8.51
CA ILE A 46 23.13 -7.43 -7.51
C ILE A 46 24.54 -7.18 -8.03
N LYS A 47 24.67 -6.22 -8.94
CA LYS A 47 25.97 -5.63 -9.23
C LYS A 47 25.97 -4.29 -8.53
N GLU A 48 26.71 -4.22 -7.42
CA GLU A 48 27.00 -2.97 -6.72
C GLU A 48 27.56 -1.97 -7.74
N ILE A 49 26.81 -0.90 -8.02
CA ILE A 49 27.25 0.14 -8.98
C ILE A 49 28.15 1.13 -8.23
N LEU A 50 29.20 0.59 -7.61
CA LEU A 50 30.26 1.33 -6.93
C LEU A 50 31.47 1.43 -7.85
N PRO A 51 32.26 2.51 -7.75
CA PRO A 51 33.48 2.62 -8.53
C PRO A 51 34.52 1.62 -8.05
N ARG A 52 35.41 1.21 -8.95
CA ARG A 52 36.56 0.35 -8.62
C ARG A 52 37.56 1.09 -7.74
N ALA A 53 37.78 2.36 -8.03
CA ALA A 53 38.68 3.23 -7.30
C ALA A 53 38.39 4.68 -7.64
N TRP A 54 38.96 5.60 -6.87
CA TRP A 54 38.91 7.02 -7.15
C TRP A 54 40.19 7.70 -6.70
N LYS A 55 40.45 8.88 -7.25
CA LYS A 55 41.58 9.73 -6.89
C LYS A 55 41.19 11.19 -6.91
N ILE A 56 41.97 11.98 -6.18
CA ILE A 56 41.77 13.41 -6.02
C ILE A 56 42.96 14.12 -6.63
N SER A 57 42.73 15.18 -7.38
CA SER A 57 43.77 16.09 -7.85
C SER A 57 43.37 17.53 -7.59
N PHE A 58 44.37 18.38 -7.32
CA PHE A 58 44.20 19.81 -7.12
C PHE A 58 44.92 20.60 -8.20
N TRP A 59 44.36 21.74 -8.58
CA TRP A 59 45.03 22.66 -9.51
C TRP A 59 46.02 23.53 -8.73
N GLN A 60 47.31 23.35 -8.99
CA GLN A 60 48.41 24.09 -8.35
C GLN A 60 49.48 24.39 -9.41
N ASP A 61 50.01 25.62 -9.39
CA ASP A 61 51.09 26.06 -10.28
C ASP A 61 50.77 25.85 -11.78
N GLY A 62 49.52 26.04 -12.17
CA GLY A 62 49.08 25.91 -13.56
C GLY A 62 48.90 24.48 -14.07
N GLN A 63 48.90 23.47 -13.20
CA GLN A 63 48.73 22.06 -13.56
C GLN A 63 47.94 21.25 -12.51
N TRP A 64 47.41 20.09 -12.92
CA TRP A 64 46.77 19.14 -12.01
C TRP A 64 47.82 18.31 -11.27
N GLN A 65 47.82 18.37 -9.95
CA GLN A 65 48.69 17.58 -9.09
C GLN A 65 47.86 16.60 -8.24
N ALA A 66 48.27 15.34 -8.19
CA ALA A 66 47.59 14.32 -7.40
C ALA A 66 47.66 14.63 -5.89
N ALA A 67 46.56 14.42 -5.18
CA ALA A 67 46.47 14.63 -3.75
C ALA A 67 47.32 13.60 -2.99
N LYS A 68 48.19 14.08 -2.09
CA LYS A 68 48.91 13.22 -1.14
C LYS A 68 48.02 12.95 0.07
N ILE A 69 47.50 11.74 0.19
CA ILE A 69 46.53 11.32 1.22
C ILE A 69 47.20 10.51 2.35
N LYS A 70 46.61 10.53 3.55
CA LYS A 70 47.13 9.82 4.74
C LYS A 70 46.73 8.36 4.77
N GLN A 71 45.57 8.02 4.23
CA GLN A 71 45.05 6.66 4.20
C GLN A 71 45.72 5.85 3.09
N THR A 72 45.89 4.55 3.33
CA THR A 72 46.44 3.60 2.34
C THR A 72 45.51 3.44 1.14
N ASN A 73 44.19 3.44 1.37
CA ASN A 73 43.13 3.42 0.36
C ASN A 73 42.06 4.46 0.71
N LEU A 74 41.38 4.99 -0.32
CA LEU A 74 40.37 6.06 -0.14
C LEU A 74 38.97 5.58 0.25
N GLY A 75 38.75 4.28 0.31
CA GLY A 75 37.45 3.68 0.61
C GLY A 75 36.46 3.77 -0.54
N ILE A 76 35.67 2.73 -0.73
CA ILE A 76 34.54 2.65 -1.67
C ILE A 76 33.31 2.05 -0.99
N GLU A 77 33.26 2.13 0.33
CA GLU A 77 32.22 1.53 1.13
C GLU A 77 30.88 2.21 0.86
N ARG A 78 29.85 1.37 0.73
CA ARG A 78 28.46 1.74 0.55
C ARG A 78 27.89 2.45 1.77
N ASP A 79 26.82 3.22 1.51
CA ASP A 79 25.95 3.83 2.50
C ASP A 79 26.67 4.73 3.53
N GLN A 80 27.88 5.22 3.21
CA GLN A 80 28.66 6.12 4.06
C GLN A 80 29.57 7.06 3.27
N TYR A 81 30.12 8.05 3.98
CA TYR A 81 31.12 8.98 3.44
C TYR A 81 32.53 8.37 3.53
N ASN A 82 33.15 8.18 2.37
CA ASN A 82 34.52 7.70 2.20
C ASN A 82 35.51 8.86 2.30
N LEU A 83 36.22 8.95 3.42
CA LEU A 83 37.04 10.10 3.81
C LEU A 83 38.49 10.02 3.29
N ALA A 84 38.90 11.01 2.50
CA ALA A 84 40.27 11.28 2.09
C ALA A 84 40.88 12.40 2.95
N ARG A 85 41.89 12.11 3.78
CA ARG A 85 42.62 13.13 4.56
C ARG A 85 43.93 13.47 3.86
N LEU A 86 44.20 14.75 3.62
CA LEU A 86 45.46 15.16 3.01
C LEU A 86 46.61 15.08 4.03
N THR A 87 47.80 14.75 3.55
CA THR A 87 49.04 14.79 4.35
C THR A 87 49.39 16.22 4.76
N LYS A 88 49.12 17.18 3.87
CA LYS A 88 49.23 18.63 4.09
C LYS A 88 48.04 19.34 3.48
N ALA A 89 47.60 20.44 4.09
CA ALA A 89 46.53 21.26 3.54
C ALA A 89 46.94 21.87 2.19
N VAL A 90 46.02 21.91 1.23
CA VAL A 90 46.23 22.44 -0.12
C VAL A 90 45.33 23.65 -0.36
N ASN A 91 45.91 24.78 -0.77
CA ASN A 91 45.15 25.96 -1.18
C ASN A 91 44.93 25.90 -2.70
N THR A 92 43.67 25.83 -3.15
CA THR A 92 43.38 25.77 -4.59
C THR A 92 42.05 26.45 -4.94
N LYS A 93 41.88 26.84 -6.21
CA LYS A 93 40.58 27.22 -6.78
C LYS A 93 39.89 26.07 -7.50
N LYS A 94 40.57 24.96 -7.81
CA LYS A 94 39.97 23.85 -8.54
C LYS A 94 40.34 22.50 -7.95
N LEU A 95 39.33 21.66 -7.81
CA LEU A 95 39.43 20.28 -7.32
C LEU A 95 38.88 19.38 -8.42
N LYS A 96 39.60 18.30 -8.73
CA LYS A 96 39.15 17.24 -9.63
C LYS A 96 39.09 15.92 -8.87
N ILE A 97 37.99 15.20 -9.05
CA ILE A 97 37.77 13.85 -8.56
C ILE A 97 37.67 12.95 -9.77
N GLU A 98 38.57 11.99 -9.88
CA GLU A 98 38.58 11.02 -10.97
C GLU A 98 38.12 9.67 -10.41
N VAL A 99 37.21 9.02 -11.12
CA VAL A 99 36.48 7.84 -10.67
C VAL A 99 36.66 6.75 -11.71
N GLN A 100 37.30 5.66 -11.34
CA GLN A 100 37.48 4.51 -12.20
C GLN A 100 36.26 3.60 -12.07
N LEU A 101 35.52 3.44 -13.16
CA LEU A 101 34.36 2.55 -13.20
C LEU A 101 34.78 1.08 -13.32
N ASN A 102 33.89 0.18 -12.89
CA ASN A 102 34.02 -1.26 -13.14
C ASN A 102 33.62 -1.59 -14.59
N ASP A 103 34.19 -2.63 -15.19
CA ASP A 103 34.10 -2.91 -16.64
C ASP A 103 32.65 -3.00 -17.16
N GLU A 104 31.72 -3.47 -16.34
CA GLU A 104 30.31 -3.64 -16.72
C GLU A 104 29.34 -2.67 -16.05
N LEU A 105 29.84 -1.79 -15.16
CA LEU A 105 29.03 -0.99 -14.24
C LEU A 105 29.36 0.49 -14.35
N SER A 106 28.32 1.31 -14.16
CA SER A 106 28.51 2.75 -13.99
C SER A 106 28.89 3.09 -12.55
N ALA A 107 28.84 4.36 -12.17
CA ALA A 107 28.84 4.83 -10.78
C ALA A 107 28.31 6.26 -10.75
N GLY A 108 28.11 6.79 -9.55
CA GLY A 108 27.91 8.23 -9.36
C GLY A 108 28.42 8.70 -8.00
N ILE A 109 28.42 10.02 -7.81
CA ILE A 109 28.69 10.67 -6.53
C ILE A 109 27.35 11.18 -5.99
N LEU A 110 26.87 10.60 -4.89
CA LEU A 110 25.68 11.07 -4.19
C LEU A 110 25.98 12.36 -3.41
N GLY A 111 27.18 12.46 -2.82
CA GLY A 111 27.59 13.62 -2.06
C GLY A 111 29.10 13.80 -2.00
N CYS A 112 29.55 15.05 -1.97
CA CYS A 112 30.93 15.44 -1.75
C CYS A 112 31.01 16.49 -0.63
N ARG A 113 31.84 16.24 0.39
CA ARG A 113 32.09 17.18 1.50
C ARG A 113 33.56 17.58 1.50
N ILE A 114 33.86 18.87 1.64
CA ILE A 114 35.22 19.42 1.66
C ILE A 114 35.48 20.03 3.03
N ASN A 115 36.64 19.72 3.63
CA ASN A 115 37.01 20.07 5.00
C ASN A 115 35.95 19.66 6.00
N GLN A 116 35.51 18.42 5.89
CA GLN A 116 34.78 17.81 6.96
C GLN A 116 35.69 17.83 8.19
N THR A 117 35.34 18.65 9.18
CA THR A 117 35.91 18.54 10.52
C THR A 117 35.76 17.07 10.93
N SER A 118 36.82 16.44 11.45
CA SER A 118 36.88 15.00 11.77
C SER A 118 35.53 14.41 12.17
N LEU A 119 35.19 13.23 11.63
CA LEU A 119 33.99 12.46 11.97
C LEU A 119 33.68 12.53 13.48
N SER A 120 32.43 12.91 13.76
CA SER A 120 31.80 13.17 15.05
C SER A 120 32.59 14.10 15.97
N LYS A 121 32.14 15.36 16.15
CA LYS A 121 31.90 15.75 17.55
C LYS A 121 31.06 14.62 18.10
N ALA A 122 31.50 13.96 19.18
CA ALA A 122 30.68 12.97 19.87
C ALA A 122 29.26 13.53 19.89
N GLU A 123 28.29 12.80 19.31
CA GLU A 123 26.92 13.29 19.19
C GLU A 123 26.55 13.79 20.59
N GLU A 124 26.21 15.07 20.71
CA GLU A 124 25.95 15.67 22.01
C GLU A 124 24.88 14.80 22.69
N ILE A 125 25.22 14.22 23.84
CA ILE A 125 24.32 13.28 24.52
C ILE A 125 23.27 14.12 25.25
N PHE A 126 22.08 14.19 24.68
CA PHE A 126 20.94 14.85 25.30
C PHE A 126 20.28 13.91 26.31
N THR A 127 20.60 14.11 27.58
CA THR A 127 19.96 13.40 28.70
C THR A 127 18.72 14.12 29.23
N ASN A 128 18.54 15.41 28.92
CA ASN A 128 17.34 16.15 29.24
C ASN A 128 16.30 15.94 28.11
N PRO A 129 15.12 15.37 28.41
CA PRO A 129 14.10 15.09 27.41
C PRO A 129 13.63 16.28 26.58
N ASP A 130 13.47 17.47 27.18
CA ASP A 130 12.92 18.63 26.47
C ASP A 130 13.95 19.22 25.49
N ARG A 131 15.24 19.18 25.86
CA ARG A 131 16.33 19.54 24.94
C ARG A 131 16.46 18.53 23.81
N GLU A 132 16.30 17.24 24.11
CA GLU A 132 16.30 16.19 23.07
C GLU A 132 15.12 16.38 22.12
N LEU A 133 13.92 16.68 22.64
CA LEU A 133 12.74 16.97 21.83
C LEU A 133 13.00 18.12 20.86
N LYS A 134 13.53 19.25 21.35
CA LYS A 134 13.86 20.39 20.49
C LYS A 134 14.84 20.01 19.37
N ARG A 135 15.86 19.21 19.68
CA ARG A 135 16.85 18.76 18.69
C ARG A 135 16.24 17.78 17.68
N ILE A 136 15.57 16.73 18.14
CA ILE A 136 15.08 15.67 17.28
C ILE A 136 13.96 16.17 16.35
N ARG A 137 13.11 17.08 16.83
CA ARG A 137 12.12 17.78 16.00
C ARG A 137 12.79 18.58 14.89
N ALA A 138 13.80 19.38 15.21
CA ALA A 138 14.56 20.13 14.20
C ALA A 138 15.29 19.20 13.21
N LYS A 139 15.80 18.06 13.68
CA LYS A 139 16.41 17.03 12.83
C LYS A 139 15.36 16.43 11.89
N ALA A 140 14.17 16.09 12.38
CA ALA A 140 13.13 15.44 11.60
C ALA A 140 12.60 16.36 10.48
N SER A 141 12.30 17.63 10.79
CA SER A 141 11.95 18.65 9.78
C SER A 141 13.05 18.80 8.72
N LYS A 142 14.32 18.84 9.14
CA LYS A 142 15.44 18.94 8.20
C LYS A 142 15.57 17.69 7.32
N THR A 143 15.38 16.50 7.89
CA THR A 143 15.39 15.24 7.13
C THR A 143 14.27 15.24 6.10
N LEU A 144 13.03 15.55 6.48
CA LEU A 144 11.91 15.67 5.54
C LEU A 144 12.22 16.64 4.40
N ALA A 145 12.77 17.82 4.70
CA ALA A 145 13.14 18.81 3.68
C ALA A 145 14.20 18.29 2.69
N LEU A 146 15.20 17.54 3.18
CA LEU A 146 16.23 16.93 2.33
C LEU A 146 15.68 15.80 1.47
N ASP A 147 14.82 14.96 2.05
CA ASP A 147 14.17 13.85 1.36
C ASP A 147 13.24 14.39 0.27
N VAL A 148 12.45 15.43 0.55
CA VAL A 148 11.58 16.07 -0.46
C VAL A 148 12.39 16.70 -1.60
N ASP A 149 13.50 17.37 -1.32
CA ASP A 149 14.42 17.89 -2.34
C ASP A 149 14.97 16.75 -3.23
N GLU A 150 15.32 15.62 -2.62
CA GLU A 150 15.69 14.41 -3.34
C GLU A 150 14.55 13.90 -4.24
N PHE A 151 13.35 13.74 -3.69
CA PHE A 151 12.23 13.13 -4.41
C PHE A 151 11.77 14.01 -5.58
N ASN A 152 11.79 15.32 -5.39
CA ASN A 152 11.53 16.30 -6.46
C ASN A 152 12.54 16.18 -7.62
N GLY A 153 13.75 15.68 -7.37
CA GLY A 153 14.79 15.45 -8.37
C GLY A 153 14.65 14.16 -9.19
N TYR A 154 13.70 13.27 -8.87
CA TYR A 154 13.60 11.95 -9.53
C TYR A 154 13.16 11.99 -11.01
N SER A 155 12.67 13.12 -11.52
CA SER A 155 12.11 13.27 -12.88
C SER A 155 13.09 13.01 -14.04
N HIS A 156 14.39 13.05 -13.81
CA HIS A 156 15.39 13.03 -14.90
C HIS A 156 15.95 11.65 -15.23
N LEU A 157 15.67 10.63 -14.42
CA LEU A 157 16.51 9.43 -14.42
C LEU A 157 15.97 8.25 -15.22
N ASN A 158 14.66 8.20 -15.56
CA ASN A 158 14.03 7.07 -16.28
C ASN A 158 12.90 7.45 -17.26
N GLY A 159 12.57 8.74 -17.47
CA GLY A 159 11.59 9.20 -18.47
C GLY A 159 10.10 8.86 -18.24
N ASN A 160 9.77 7.92 -17.35
CA ASN A 160 8.40 7.39 -17.17
C ASN A 160 7.76 7.66 -15.80
N ARG A 161 8.39 8.47 -14.92
CA ARG A 161 7.78 8.80 -13.63
C ARG A 161 6.76 9.94 -13.82
N PRO A 162 5.51 9.78 -13.37
CA PRO A 162 4.48 10.82 -13.51
C PRO A 162 4.91 12.12 -12.81
N GLU A 163 4.58 13.27 -13.39
CA GLU A 163 4.71 14.56 -12.69
C GLU A 163 3.49 14.83 -11.79
N PHE A 164 3.55 15.91 -11.01
CA PHE A 164 2.39 16.39 -10.25
C PHE A 164 1.24 16.76 -11.19
N ASP A 165 0.03 16.34 -10.86
CA ASP A 165 -1.17 16.57 -11.68
C ASP A 165 -2.26 17.39 -10.96
N GLY A 166 -1.85 18.12 -9.90
CA GLY A 166 -2.65 19.07 -9.12
C GLY A 166 -1.98 20.43 -8.97
N TRP A 167 -2.38 21.21 -7.96
CA TRP A 167 -1.83 22.55 -7.69
C TRP A 167 -0.48 22.54 -6.95
N LEU A 168 -0.15 21.40 -6.33
CA LEU A 168 1.16 21.17 -5.76
C LEU A 168 2.17 20.79 -6.84
N ASN A 169 3.42 21.20 -6.66
CA ASN A 169 4.53 20.96 -7.57
C ASN A 169 5.86 20.97 -6.79
N LYS A 170 6.98 20.78 -7.50
CA LYS A 170 8.33 20.71 -6.92
C LYS A 170 8.76 21.98 -6.15
N GLU A 171 8.13 23.12 -6.42
CA GLU A 171 8.49 24.40 -5.80
C GLU A 171 7.72 24.65 -4.49
N ASN A 172 6.51 24.09 -4.35
CA ASN A 172 5.63 24.38 -3.22
C ASN A 172 5.31 23.17 -2.31
N ASN A 173 5.56 21.94 -2.76
CA ASN A 173 5.21 20.74 -2.01
C ASN A 173 6.00 20.61 -0.70
N GLY A 174 7.28 20.98 -0.66
CA GLY A 174 8.10 20.93 0.56
C GLY A 174 7.51 21.78 1.68
N ALA A 175 7.11 23.01 1.37
CA ALA A 175 6.46 23.90 2.34
C ALA A 175 5.07 23.39 2.76
N PHE A 176 4.35 22.76 1.84
CA PHE A 176 3.08 22.11 2.13
C PHE A 176 3.25 20.94 3.11
N LEU A 177 4.19 20.03 2.84
CA LEU A 177 4.48 18.86 3.67
C LEU A 177 4.97 19.28 5.06
N GLU A 178 5.89 20.24 5.14
CA GLU A 178 6.38 20.76 6.42
C GLU A 178 5.26 21.28 7.33
N ARG A 179 4.14 21.78 6.76
CA ARG A 179 2.99 22.25 7.56
C ARG A 179 1.94 21.19 7.84
N ASN A 180 1.79 20.18 6.98
CA ASN A 180 0.60 19.33 6.95
C ASN A 180 0.82 17.87 7.34
N VAL A 181 2.05 17.37 7.38
CA VAL A 181 2.28 15.93 7.67
C VAL A 181 3.04 15.73 8.98
N PRO A 182 2.84 14.60 9.70
CA PRO A 182 3.66 14.25 10.86
C PRO A 182 5.12 14.04 10.45
N LYS A 183 6.02 14.09 11.43
CA LYS A 183 7.46 13.87 11.23
C LYS A 183 7.87 12.62 11.98
N PHE A 184 8.68 11.79 11.34
CA PHE A 184 9.15 10.53 11.89
C PHE A 184 10.67 10.39 11.73
N LEU A 185 11.34 9.80 12.72
CA LEU A 185 12.74 9.38 12.66
C LEU A 185 12.94 8.07 13.42
N CYS A 186 13.75 7.18 12.87
CA CYS A 186 14.29 6.03 13.60
C CYS A 186 15.72 5.69 13.11
N PRO A 187 16.44 4.75 13.76
CA PRO A 187 17.75 4.27 13.29
C PRO A 187 17.73 3.62 11.92
N ASN A 188 16.61 3.07 11.48
CA ASN A 188 16.46 2.52 10.13
C ASN A 188 16.08 3.66 9.17
N GLU A 189 17.05 4.11 8.39
CA GLU A 189 16.87 5.21 7.43
C GLU A 189 15.82 4.87 6.36
N ASP A 190 15.69 3.60 5.95
CA ASP A 190 14.68 3.20 4.96
C ASP A 190 13.25 3.42 5.46
N PHE A 191 12.96 3.12 6.73
CA PHE A 191 11.64 3.39 7.32
C PHE A 191 11.34 4.90 7.35
N THR A 192 12.36 5.70 7.65
CA THR A 192 12.24 7.17 7.70
C THR A 192 11.99 7.74 6.31
N GLU A 193 12.80 7.32 5.34
CA GLU A 193 12.72 7.80 3.97
C GLU A 193 11.43 7.34 3.28
N VAL A 194 10.99 6.09 3.49
CA VAL A 194 9.70 5.60 2.96
C VAL A 194 8.52 6.35 3.59
N PHE A 195 8.56 6.66 4.89
CA PHE A 195 7.52 7.48 5.51
C PHE A 195 7.42 8.87 4.86
N ASN A 196 8.56 9.53 4.66
CA ASN A 196 8.62 10.84 3.99
C ASN A 196 8.21 10.75 2.52
N TYR A 197 8.66 9.71 1.80
CA TYR A 197 8.28 9.46 0.41
C TYR A 197 6.78 9.27 0.26
N ARG A 198 6.14 8.52 1.15
CA ARG A 198 4.69 8.26 1.06
C ARG A 198 3.89 9.54 1.18
N TRP A 199 4.28 10.46 2.07
CA TRP A 199 3.68 11.78 2.14
C TRP A 199 3.95 12.65 0.92
N TRP A 200 5.19 12.63 0.40
CA TRP A 200 5.52 13.30 -0.85
C TRP A 200 4.69 12.78 -2.03
N MET A 201 4.54 11.46 -2.15
CA MET A 201 3.71 10.80 -3.16
C MET A 201 2.25 11.22 -3.02
N ILE A 202 1.69 11.19 -1.81
CA ILE A 202 0.32 11.65 -1.53
C ILE A 202 0.11 13.10 -1.99
N SER A 203 1.11 13.98 -1.82
CA SER A 203 1.01 15.37 -2.29
C SER A 203 0.87 15.50 -3.82
N LYS A 204 1.32 14.50 -4.58
CA LYS A 204 1.10 14.44 -6.03
C LYS A 204 -0.34 14.12 -6.40
N HIS A 205 -1.03 13.33 -5.58
CA HIS A 205 -2.41 12.91 -5.81
C HIS A 205 -3.46 13.92 -5.34
N LEU A 206 -3.05 14.96 -4.62
CA LEU A 206 -3.97 15.99 -4.11
C LEU A 206 -4.35 16.99 -5.20
N LYS A 207 -5.64 17.01 -5.55
CA LYS A 207 -6.22 17.92 -6.55
C LYS A 207 -7.30 18.80 -5.96
N GLU A 208 -7.44 19.98 -6.56
CA GLU A 208 -8.66 20.79 -6.44
C GLU A 208 -9.61 20.38 -7.57
N TRP A 209 -10.88 20.20 -7.25
CA TRP A 209 -11.92 19.80 -8.20
C TRP A 209 -13.16 20.65 -8.01
N GLU A 210 -13.80 21.09 -9.10
CA GLU A 210 -15.06 21.82 -9.04
C GLU A 210 -16.12 21.08 -9.86
N GLU A 211 -17.24 20.76 -9.21
CA GLU A 211 -18.36 20.09 -9.85
C GLU A 211 -19.65 20.41 -9.10
N ASP A 212 -20.75 20.57 -9.84
CA ASP A 212 -22.06 20.99 -9.33
C ASP A 212 -22.00 22.28 -8.48
N GLY A 213 -21.15 23.23 -8.90
CA GLY A 213 -20.95 24.53 -8.24
C GLY A 213 -20.26 24.44 -6.87
N LYS A 214 -19.65 23.30 -6.53
CA LYS A 214 -18.89 23.10 -5.27
C LYS A 214 -17.44 22.76 -5.57
N LYS A 215 -16.54 23.29 -4.74
CA LYS A 215 -15.11 22.98 -4.78
C LYS A 215 -14.78 21.90 -3.76
N PHE A 216 -13.96 20.95 -4.17
CA PHE A 216 -13.51 19.81 -3.39
C PHE A 216 -11.98 19.69 -3.45
N TYR A 217 -11.40 19.16 -2.37
CA TYR A 217 -10.10 18.52 -2.42
C TYR A 217 -10.32 17.01 -2.61
N VAL A 218 -9.67 16.45 -3.62
CA VAL A 218 -9.78 15.02 -3.94
C VAL A 218 -8.39 14.40 -4.03
N PHE A 219 -8.33 13.09 -3.81
CA PHE A 219 -7.11 12.30 -3.95
C PHE A 219 -7.28 11.27 -5.06
N THR A 220 -6.39 11.26 -6.04
CA THR A 220 -6.40 10.23 -7.08
C THR A 220 -5.67 8.97 -6.63
N GLU A 221 -5.99 7.87 -7.29
CA GLU A 221 -5.30 6.59 -7.14
C GLU A 221 -4.13 6.49 -8.12
N PHE A 222 -4.45 6.65 -9.41
CA PHE A 222 -3.46 6.78 -10.47
C PHE A 222 -3.09 8.25 -10.70
N PRO A 223 -1.88 8.50 -11.20
CA PRO A 223 -1.60 9.73 -11.93
C PRO A 223 -2.52 9.87 -13.15
N GLY A 224 -3.00 11.08 -13.42
CA GLY A 224 -3.88 11.38 -14.54
C GLY A 224 -5.36 11.10 -14.28
N PHE A 225 -6.11 10.78 -15.35
CA PHE A 225 -7.55 10.56 -15.33
C PHE A 225 -7.89 9.25 -16.07
N PRO A 226 -7.79 8.09 -15.38
CA PRO A 226 -8.21 6.82 -15.95
C PRO A 226 -9.69 6.86 -16.36
N GLY A 227 -10.05 6.24 -17.48
CA GLY A 227 -11.42 6.31 -18.01
C GLY A 227 -12.49 5.57 -17.19
N TRP A 228 -12.10 4.89 -16.11
CA TRP A 228 -13.00 4.27 -15.12
C TRP A 228 -13.10 5.06 -13.81
N ALA A 229 -12.34 6.14 -13.67
CA ALA A 229 -12.41 7.01 -12.51
C ALA A 229 -13.74 7.80 -12.46
N ALA A 230 -14.03 8.36 -11.29
CA ALA A 230 -15.02 9.41 -11.17
C ALA A 230 -14.60 10.63 -12.01
N ASN A 231 -15.51 11.59 -12.19
CA ASN A 231 -15.25 12.77 -13.03
C ASN A 231 -13.98 13.54 -12.63
N SER A 232 -13.60 13.49 -11.35
CA SER A 232 -12.39 14.12 -10.80
C SER A 232 -11.08 13.34 -11.00
N GLY A 233 -11.14 12.15 -11.61
CA GLY A 233 -9.99 11.23 -11.69
C GLY A 233 -9.76 10.39 -10.43
N ALA A 234 -10.50 10.64 -9.34
CA ALA A 234 -10.47 9.80 -8.15
C ALA A 234 -11.21 8.47 -8.39
N ILE A 235 -10.74 7.41 -7.74
CA ILE A 235 -11.32 6.06 -7.83
C ILE A 235 -11.67 5.60 -6.41
N PRO A 236 -12.84 4.98 -6.17
CA PRO A 236 -13.27 4.62 -4.82
C PRO A 236 -12.56 3.37 -4.25
N ALA A 237 -11.92 2.53 -5.08
CA ALA A 237 -11.28 1.29 -4.65
C ALA A 237 -10.32 1.46 -3.45
N PRO A 238 -9.36 2.41 -3.46
CA PRO A 238 -8.47 2.62 -2.34
C PRO A 238 -8.99 3.65 -1.34
N ALA A 239 -10.20 4.17 -1.48
CA ALA A 239 -10.64 5.31 -0.67
C ALA A 239 -10.55 5.01 0.83
N GLY A 240 -10.87 3.78 1.25
CA GLY A 240 -10.66 3.33 2.63
C GLY A 240 -9.20 3.47 3.08
N HIS A 241 -8.25 2.95 2.29
CA HIS A 241 -6.81 3.13 2.54
C HIS A 241 -6.41 4.60 2.60
N GLN A 242 -6.81 5.38 1.60
CA GLN A 242 -6.44 6.78 1.49
C GLN A 242 -6.92 7.56 2.73
N PHE A 243 -8.15 7.34 3.19
CA PHE A 243 -8.67 7.99 4.40
C PHE A 243 -7.82 7.66 5.63
N TYR A 244 -7.38 6.42 5.79
CA TYR A 244 -6.55 6.00 6.92
C TYR A 244 -5.15 6.62 6.91
N ASP A 245 -4.50 6.80 5.75
CA ASP A 245 -3.27 7.61 5.68
C ASP A 245 -3.57 9.10 5.94
N LEU A 246 -4.60 9.65 5.28
CA LEU A 246 -4.92 11.07 5.28
C LEU A 246 -5.45 11.60 6.61
N ARG A 247 -5.98 10.76 7.50
CA ARG A 247 -6.46 11.20 8.83
C ARG A 247 -5.33 11.73 9.72
N TRP A 248 -4.07 11.47 9.36
CA TRP A 248 -2.91 12.00 10.05
C TRP A 248 -2.43 13.34 9.47
N MET A 249 -3.08 13.86 8.42
CA MET A 249 -2.82 15.22 7.96
C MET A 249 -3.26 16.23 9.02
N ARG A 250 -2.40 17.20 9.30
CA ARG A 250 -2.65 18.20 10.36
C ARG A 250 -3.87 19.08 10.08
N ASP A 251 -4.15 19.38 8.80
CA ASP A 251 -5.32 20.14 8.38
C ASP A 251 -6.42 19.18 7.91
N PRO A 252 -7.49 18.95 8.71
CA PRO A 252 -8.52 17.97 8.38
C PRO A 252 -9.38 18.40 7.19
N LYS A 253 -9.26 19.64 6.68
CA LYS A 253 -10.10 20.10 5.56
C LYS A 253 -9.92 19.24 4.31
N TYR A 254 -8.72 18.71 4.07
CA TYR A 254 -8.43 17.90 2.89
C TYR A 254 -9.21 16.58 2.93
N LEU A 255 -9.14 15.86 4.05
CA LEU A 255 -9.88 14.61 4.20
C LEU A 255 -11.38 14.83 4.37
N LYS A 256 -11.82 15.87 5.12
CA LYS A 256 -13.24 16.22 5.22
C LYS A 256 -13.85 16.53 3.87
N SER A 257 -13.15 17.29 3.02
CA SER A 257 -13.61 17.60 1.67
C SER A 257 -13.66 16.36 0.77
N TYR A 258 -12.69 15.44 0.90
CA TYR A 258 -12.67 14.20 0.15
C TYR A 258 -13.79 13.23 0.58
N ALA A 259 -14.09 13.15 1.88
CA ALA A 259 -15.24 12.43 2.42
C ALA A 259 -16.58 13.04 1.95
N GLU A 260 -16.70 14.36 1.96
CA GLU A 260 -17.87 15.07 1.41
C GLU A 260 -18.04 14.78 -0.08
N TYR A 261 -16.96 14.79 -0.86
CA TYR A 261 -16.97 14.47 -2.29
C TYR A 261 -17.57 13.08 -2.55
N TRP A 262 -17.07 12.04 -1.88
CA TRP A 262 -17.56 10.68 -2.09
C TRP A 262 -18.95 10.41 -1.53
N LEU A 263 -19.23 10.89 -0.31
CA LEU A 263 -20.44 10.49 0.43
C LEU A 263 -21.65 11.37 0.13
N ALA A 264 -21.44 12.65 -0.19
CA ALA A 264 -22.51 13.64 -0.40
C ALA A 264 -22.38 14.45 -1.70
N GLY A 265 -21.20 14.40 -2.34
CA GLY A 265 -20.88 15.13 -3.57
C GLY A 265 -21.35 14.42 -4.83
N PRO A 266 -20.90 14.89 -6.01
CA PRO A 266 -21.33 14.34 -7.30
C PRO A 266 -21.23 12.81 -7.39
N PRO A 267 -20.13 12.14 -6.97
CA PRO A 267 -20.03 10.68 -7.03
C PRO A 267 -21.09 9.88 -6.28
N SER A 268 -21.72 10.47 -5.25
CA SER A 268 -22.74 9.81 -4.43
C SER A 268 -24.06 9.57 -5.17
N HIS A 269 -24.28 10.25 -6.30
CA HIS A 269 -25.52 10.20 -7.06
C HIS A 269 -25.32 10.24 -8.57
N LYS A 270 -24.20 10.79 -9.06
CA LYS A 270 -23.82 10.66 -10.46
C LYS A 270 -23.41 9.24 -10.75
N MET A 271 -23.91 8.78 -11.89
CA MET A 271 -23.77 7.40 -12.29
C MET A 271 -22.34 7.10 -12.74
N GLN A 272 -21.88 5.89 -12.43
CA GLN A 272 -20.66 5.40 -13.02
C GLN A 272 -20.83 5.31 -14.54
N HIS A 273 -19.88 5.88 -15.28
CA HIS A 273 -19.85 5.76 -16.73
C HIS A 273 -19.74 4.29 -17.11
N GLN A 274 -20.66 3.83 -17.95
CA GLN A 274 -20.57 2.53 -18.60
C GLN A 274 -20.20 2.76 -20.06
N ASN A 275 -19.07 2.23 -20.50
CA ASN A 275 -18.70 2.22 -21.91
C ASN A 275 -18.32 0.79 -22.33
N ASN A 276 -18.12 0.58 -23.63
CA ASN A 276 -17.83 -0.73 -24.21
C ASN A 276 -16.54 -1.39 -23.69
N CYS A 277 -15.73 -0.66 -22.93
CA CYS A 277 -14.47 -1.10 -22.33
C CYS A 277 -14.62 -1.47 -20.86
N TRP A 278 -15.77 -1.19 -20.22
CA TRP A 278 -15.85 -1.19 -18.76
C TRP A 278 -17.03 -1.93 -18.14
N LEU A 279 -16.77 -2.31 -16.89
CA LEU A 279 -17.01 -3.63 -16.31
C LEU A 279 -18.29 -3.66 -15.44
N GLY A 280 -19.27 -2.81 -15.75
CA GLY A 280 -20.46 -2.59 -14.93
C GLY A 280 -21.65 -3.44 -15.38
N THR A 281 -21.97 -4.49 -14.64
CA THR A 281 -23.21 -5.27 -14.85
C THR A 281 -24.38 -4.60 -14.13
N LEU A 282 -24.10 -3.90 -13.02
CA LEU A 282 -25.10 -3.23 -12.20
C LEU A 282 -24.96 -1.70 -12.30
N PRO A 283 -26.00 -0.97 -12.74
CA PRO A 283 -26.05 0.49 -12.64
C PRO A 283 -25.93 0.94 -11.18
N ARG A 284 -25.03 1.88 -10.90
CA ARG A 284 -24.75 2.41 -9.56
C ARG A 284 -24.01 3.76 -9.62
N PRO A 285 -24.01 4.53 -8.52
CA PRO A 285 -23.21 5.75 -8.41
C PRO A 285 -21.70 5.50 -8.51
N GLN A 286 -20.94 6.52 -8.90
CA GLN A 286 -19.48 6.47 -9.00
C GLN A 286 -18.82 6.09 -7.67
N SER A 287 -19.37 6.52 -6.52
CA SER A 287 -18.86 6.15 -5.18
C SER A 287 -18.98 4.67 -4.84
N HIS A 288 -19.77 3.91 -5.62
CA HIS A 288 -20.01 2.48 -5.44
C HIS A 288 -19.43 1.67 -6.60
N HIS A 289 -18.57 2.29 -7.43
CA HIS A 289 -17.96 1.57 -8.54
C HIS A 289 -17.11 0.39 -8.06
N TYR A 290 -16.35 0.60 -6.98
CA TYR A 290 -15.60 -0.42 -6.26
C TYR A 290 -16.03 -0.47 -4.78
N THR A 291 -15.78 -1.61 -4.14
CA THR A 291 -15.99 -1.80 -2.70
C THR A 291 -15.08 -0.84 -1.92
N SER A 292 -15.59 -0.31 -0.81
CA SER A 292 -14.81 0.54 0.10
C SER A 292 -15.47 0.61 1.48
N TRP A 293 -14.70 1.00 2.48
CA TRP A 293 -15.16 1.21 3.86
C TRP A 293 -15.11 2.70 4.25
N MET A 294 -15.54 3.59 3.35
CA MET A 294 -15.45 5.05 3.53
C MET A 294 -16.18 5.56 4.78
N VAL A 295 -17.25 4.89 5.22
CA VAL A 295 -17.98 5.28 6.44
C VAL A 295 -17.17 4.95 7.69
N ASP A 296 -16.59 3.74 7.76
CA ASP A 296 -15.61 3.37 8.79
C ASP A 296 -14.42 4.33 8.83
N ALA A 297 -13.83 4.60 7.67
CA ALA A 297 -12.67 5.46 7.59
C ALA A 297 -12.99 6.93 7.94
N SER A 298 -14.24 7.37 7.76
CA SER A 298 -14.71 8.69 8.22
C SER A 298 -14.84 8.76 9.75
N GLU A 299 -15.30 7.69 10.40
CA GLU A 299 -15.25 7.60 11.86
C GLU A 299 -13.81 7.58 12.37
N ALA A 300 -12.93 6.81 11.71
CA ALA A 300 -11.51 6.76 12.05
C ALA A 300 -10.83 8.14 11.96
N MET A 301 -11.27 9.00 11.04
CA MET A 301 -10.85 10.40 10.98
C MET A 301 -11.38 11.23 12.15
N LEU A 302 -12.64 11.05 12.55
CA LEU A 302 -13.23 11.77 13.68
C LEU A 302 -12.59 11.40 15.03
N LYS A 303 -12.00 10.21 15.16
CA LYS A 303 -11.16 9.84 16.31
C LYS A 303 -9.86 10.67 16.39
N VAL A 304 -9.38 11.22 15.27
CA VAL A 304 -8.17 12.07 15.23
C VAL A 304 -8.54 13.56 15.25
N HIS A 305 -9.57 13.93 14.49
CA HIS A 305 -10.07 15.30 14.34
C HIS A 305 -11.57 15.39 14.65
N PRO A 306 -11.96 15.39 15.95
CA PRO A 306 -13.35 15.49 16.33
C PRO A 306 -14.02 16.74 15.76
N ASP A 307 -15.19 16.58 15.15
CA ASP A 307 -16.01 17.67 14.64
C ASP A 307 -17.48 17.24 14.60
N ALA A 308 -18.22 17.55 15.67
CA ALA A 308 -19.61 17.17 15.82
C ALA A 308 -20.50 17.81 14.74
N GLN A 309 -20.23 19.05 14.34
CA GLN A 309 -21.04 19.75 13.33
C GLN A 309 -20.88 19.12 11.95
N TRP A 310 -19.63 18.81 11.56
CA TRP A 310 -19.35 18.10 10.32
C TRP A 310 -19.96 16.69 10.33
N ARG A 311 -19.78 15.94 11.43
CA ARG A 311 -20.36 14.61 11.61
C ARG A 311 -21.87 14.64 11.42
N ASP A 312 -22.57 15.51 12.16
CA ASP A 312 -24.03 15.54 12.16
C ASP A 312 -24.59 15.95 10.79
N ARG A 313 -23.90 16.84 10.08
CA ARG A 313 -24.24 17.21 8.71
C ARG A 313 -24.06 16.05 7.72
N LEU A 314 -23.00 15.26 7.84
CA LEU A 314 -22.66 14.22 6.86
C LEU A 314 -23.30 12.85 7.16
N LEU A 315 -23.71 12.60 8.42
CA LEU A 315 -24.34 11.35 8.85
C LEU A 315 -25.48 10.84 7.95
N PRO A 316 -26.45 11.67 7.53
CA PRO A 316 -27.49 11.24 6.59
C PRO A 316 -26.94 10.75 5.24
N ALA A 317 -25.86 11.35 4.76
CA ALA A 317 -25.21 10.96 3.52
C ALA A 317 -24.42 9.65 3.68
N MET A 318 -23.76 9.43 4.82
CA MET A 318 -23.13 8.15 5.17
C MET A 318 -24.16 7.00 5.22
N GLU A 319 -25.31 7.25 5.85
CA GLU A 319 -26.43 6.31 5.89
C GLU A 319 -26.95 6.00 4.49
N LYS A 320 -27.17 7.03 3.66
CA LYS A 320 -27.59 6.83 2.27
C LYS A 320 -26.55 6.05 1.46
N HIS A 321 -25.26 6.32 1.66
CA HIS A 321 -24.19 5.57 1.02
C HIS A 321 -24.24 4.08 1.40
N GLN A 322 -24.51 3.76 2.67
CA GLN A 322 -24.72 2.37 3.11
C GLN A 322 -25.98 1.74 2.51
N GLN A 323 -27.07 2.49 2.40
CA GLN A 323 -28.32 1.99 1.80
C GLN A 323 -28.14 1.56 0.33
N VAL A 324 -27.27 2.22 -0.44
CA VAL A 324 -26.96 1.79 -1.81
C VAL A 324 -26.31 0.39 -1.81
N TRP A 325 -25.39 0.11 -0.88
CA TRP A 325 -24.83 -1.24 -0.72
C TRP A 325 -25.92 -2.25 -0.35
N ASP A 326 -26.78 -1.90 0.61
CA ASP A 326 -27.89 -2.74 1.08
C ASP A 326 -28.88 -3.10 -0.05
N THR A 327 -29.13 -2.16 -0.96
CA THR A 327 -30.11 -2.31 -2.04
C THR A 327 -29.55 -3.13 -3.21
N ILE A 328 -28.31 -2.85 -3.64
CA ILE A 328 -27.74 -3.39 -4.87
C ILE A 328 -27.03 -4.73 -4.63
N PHE A 329 -26.24 -4.83 -3.56
CA PHE A 329 -25.25 -5.89 -3.40
C PHE A 329 -25.64 -6.92 -2.34
N LYS A 330 -26.76 -6.74 -1.66
CA LYS A 330 -27.25 -7.73 -0.70
C LYS A 330 -27.83 -8.95 -1.41
N VAL A 331 -27.41 -10.13 -0.98
CA VAL A 331 -27.90 -11.43 -1.46
C VAL A 331 -29.35 -11.62 -1.01
N LYS A 332 -30.22 -11.94 -1.96
CA LYS A 332 -31.64 -12.26 -1.75
C LYS A 332 -31.89 -13.71 -2.17
N ALA A 333 -31.51 -14.66 -1.32
CA ALA A 333 -31.57 -16.09 -1.61
C ALA A 333 -32.10 -16.89 -0.41
N PRO A 334 -33.40 -16.74 -0.01
CA PRO A 334 -33.94 -17.40 1.16
C PRO A 334 -33.64 -18.90 1.19
N GLY A 335 -33.10 -19.39 2.31
CA GLY A 335 -32.73 -20.79 2.51
C GLY A 335 -31.30 -21.15 2.07
N LYS A 336 -30.56 -20.24 1.44
CA LYS A 336 -29.11 -20.38 1.19
C LYS A 336 -28.30 -19.82 2.37
N ILE A 337 -27.07 -20.31 2.56
CA ILE A 337 -26.15 -19.86 3.62
C ILE A 337 -25.78 -18.39 3.42
N THR A 338 -25.71 -17.95 2.17
CA THR A 338 -25.34 -16.60 1.77
C THR A 338 -26.45 -15.56 1.90
N ASP A 339 -27.67 -15.94 2.25
CA ASP A 339 -28.81 -15.01 2.33
C ASP A 339 -28.55 -13.85 3.30
N GLY A 340 -28.81 -12.62 2.84
CA GLY A 340 -28.62 -11.40 3.61
C GLY A 340 -27.18 -10.94 3.81
N LEU A 341 -26.18 -11.67 3.29
CA LEU A 341 -24.79 -11.19 3.13
C LEU A 341 -24.66 -10.31 1.87
N TYR A 342 -23.46 -9.84 1.58
CA TYR A 342 -23.13 -9.01 0.43
C TYR A 342 -22.34 -9.78 -0.62
N LYS A 343 -22.69 -9.57 -1.88
CA LYS A 343 -22.03 -10.15 -3.04
C LYS A 343 -21.37 -9.07 -3.88
N CYS A 344 -20.24 -9.37 -4.48
CA CYS A 344 -19.63 -8.53 -5.50
C CYS A 344 -18.95 -9.40 -6.56
N LEU A 345 -18.69 -8.82 -7.74
CA LEU A 345 -17.61 -9.35 -8.57
C LEU A 345 -16.31 -9.09 -7.82
N ASP A 346 -15.37 -10.03 -7.82
CA ASP A 346 -14.04 -9.83 -7.24
C ASP A 346 -13.31 -8.64 -7.87
N MET A 347 -13.59 -8.35 -9.14
CA MET A 347 -13.17 -7.13 -9.83
C MET A 347 -13.77 -5.83 -9.23
N TYR A 348 -15.00 -5.83 -8.71
CA TYR A 348 -15.53 -4.68 -7.95
C TYR A 348 -14.83 -4.53 -6.60
N ASP A 349 -14.20 -5.57 -6.13
CA ASP A 349 -13.33 -5.54 -4.96
C ASP A 349 -11.92 -5.02 -5.29
N ALA A 350 -11.69 -4.60 -6.55
CA ALA A 350 -10.38 -4.36 -7.13
C ALA A 350 -9.45 -5.59 -7.00
N ASN A 351 -10.01 -6.80 -6.99
CA ASN A 351 -9.31 -8.08 -6.82
C ASN A 351 -9.62 -9.05 -7.98
N GLU A 352 -9.49 -8.59 -9.22
CA GLU A 352 -9.83 -9.41 -10.39
C GLU A 352 -9.00 -10.71 -10.49
N PHE A 353 -9.64 -11.75 -11.03
CA PHE A 353 -9.05 -13.08 -11.25
C PHE A 353 -8.65 -13.80 -9.96
N THR A 354 -9.45 -13.66 -8.89
CA THR A 354 -9.26 -14.47 -7.69
C THR A 354 -9.48 -15.96 -7.96
N ILE A 355 -8.76 -16.81 -7.21
CA ILE A 355 -8.96 -18.25 -7.32
C ILE A 355 -10.35 -18.60 -6.80
N SER A 356 -10.84 -17.95 -5.74
CA SER A 356 -12.18 -18.24 -5.21
C SER A 356 -13.30 -18.00 -6.23
N THR A 357 -13.21 -16.94 -7.04
CA THR A 357 -14.14 -16.72 -8.17
C THR A 357 -13.96 -17.77 -9.26
N THR A 358 -12.71 -18.14 -9.58
CA THR A 358 -12.41 -19.21 -10.54
C THR A 358 -13.03 -20.55 -10.12
N LEU A 359 -12.95 -20.90 -8.83
CA LEU A 359 -13.58 -22.11 -8.29
C LEU A 359 -15.11 -22.05 -8.40
N GLY A 360 -15.71 -20.88 -8.18
CA GLY A 360 -17.14 -20.66 -8.41
C GLY A 360 -17.57 -20.91 -9.86
N LEU A 361 -16.72 -20.56 -10.85
CA LEU A 361 -16.97 -20.84 -12.26
C LEU A 361 -16.83 -22.32 -12.61
N ILE A 362 -15.87 -23.02 -11.99
CA ILE A 362 -15.74 -24.47 -12.14
C ILE A 362 -17.01 -25.15 -11.59
N ALA A 363 -17.46 -24.72 -10.41
CA ALA A 363 -18.66 -25.22 -9.77
C ALA A 363 -19.92 -25.01 -10.61
N SER A 364 -20.00 -23.91 -11.38
CA SER A 364 -21.21 -23.56 -12.11
C SER A 364 -21.53 -24.48 -13.29
N GLU A 365 -20.53 -25.22 -13.78
CA GLU A 365 -20.58 -26.01 -15.02
C GLU A 365 -21.11 -25.15 -16.22
N GLY A 366 -21.31 -25.70 -17.42
CA GLY A 366 -21.96 -24.97 -18.53
C GLY A 366 -21.10 -23.93 -19.29
N ALA A 367 -21.68 -22.78 -19.69
CA ALA A 367 -21.08 -21.80 -20.62
C ALA A 367 -19.71 -21.22 -20.17
N PHE A 368 -19.38 -21.37 -18.88
CA PHE A 368 -18.12 -20.92 -18.29
C PHE A 368 -17.10 -22.03 -18.07
N SER A 369 -17.45 -23.30 -18.32
CA SER A 369 -16.51 -24.45 -18.21
C SER A 369 -15.24 -24.28 -19.08
N ALA A 370 -15.35 -23.58 -20.22
CA ALA A 370 -14.24 -23.29 -21.12
C ALA A 370 -13.25 -22.20 -20.63
N TYR A 371 -13.52 -21.52 -19.51
CA TYR A 371 -12.62 -20.50 -18.93
C TYR A 371 -11.46 -21.10 -18.14
N THR A 372 -11.53 -22.39 -17.86
CA THR A 372 -10.53 -23.09 -17.04
C THR A 372 -9.31 -23.43 -17.87
N ALA A 373 -9.43 -24.21 -18.95
CA ALA A 373 -8.31 -24.58 -19.80
C ALA A 373 -8.69 -24.65 -21.29
N GLU A 374 -7.74 -24.33 -22.17
CA GLU A 374 -7.76 -24.72 -23.58
C GLU A 374 -6.70 -25.79 -23.84
N ILE A 375 -6.80 -26.55 -24.91
CA ILE A 375 -5.74 -27.48 -25.34
C ILE A 375 -4.78 -26.71 -26.25
N ASN A 376 -3.48 -26.74 -25.94
CA ASN A 376 -2.43 -26.21 -26.82
C ASN A 376 -2.53 -26.84 -28.21
N GLN A 377 -2.64 -26.01 -29.23
CA GLN A 377 -2.72 -26.45 -30.63
C GLN A 377 -1.34 -26.54 -31.30
N GLU A 378 -0.33 -25.89 -30.73
CA GLU A 378 1.00 -25.67 -31.31
C GLU A 378 2.12 -26.30 -30.45
N GLY A 379 3.19 -26.75 -31.10
CA GLY A 379 4.38 -27.26 -30.41
C GLY A 379 5.14 -26.16 -29.65
N PRO A 380 5.92 -26.50 -28.61
CA PRO A 380 6.24 -27.84 -28.12
C PRO A 380 5.18 -28.45 -27.17
N TYR A 381 4.13 -27.71 -26.83
CA TYR A 381 3.16 -28.12 -25.81
C TYR A 381 1.84 -28.66 -26.38
N LYS A 382 1.80 -28.98 -27.68
CA LYS A 382 0.59 -29.45 -28.37
C LYS A 382 -0.08 -30.61 -27.60
N ASN A 383 -1.40 -30.54 -27.46
CA ASN A 383 -2.24 -31.47 -26.68
C ASN A 383 -2.09 -31.38 -25.15
N GLN A 384 -1.31 -30.44 -24.61
CA GLN A 384 -1.28 -30.16 -23.18
C GLN A 384 -2.28 -29.05 -22.81
N GLU A 385 -2.85 -29.11 -21.61
CA GLU A 385 -3.71 -28.04 -21.09
C GLU A 385 -2.92 -26.72 -21.00
N ARG A 386 -3.50 -25.69 -21.61
CA ARG A 386 -3.07 -24.30 -21.57
C ARG A 386 -4.14 -23.51 -20.85
N TRP A 387 -3.82 -22.98 -19.68
CA TRP A 387 -4.71 -22.02 -19.05
C TRP A 387 -4.81 -20.78 -19.91
N ARG A 388 -6.06 -20.36 -20.14
CA ARG A 388 -6.39 -19.21 -20.96
C ARG A 388 -5.67 -17.99 -20.40
N ARG A 389 -4.64 -17.52 -21.12
CA ARG A 389 -3.89 -16.28 -20.87
C ARG A 389 -4.73 -15.01 -21.05
N TYR A 390 -6.05 -15.12 -21.12
CA TYR A 390 -6.94 -14.23 -21.89
C TYR A 390 -7.10 -12.80 -21.35
N PHE A 391 -6.33 -12.40 -20.34
CA PHE A 391 -6.29 -11.02 -19.85
C PHE A 391 -4.87 -10.44 -19.68
N THR A 392 -3.82 -11.11 -20.20
CA THR A 392 -2.43 -10.90 -19.75
C THR A 392 -1.50 -10.08 -20.64
N ASP A 393 -1.92 -9.58 -21.82
CA ASP A 393 -1.02 -8.79 -22.67
C ASP A 393 -1.29 -7.27 -22.68
N GLY A 394 -2.36 -6.81 -22.03
CA GLY A 394 -2.74 -5.39 -21.94
C GLY A 394 -3.13 -4.73 -23.26
N LYS A 395 -2.78 -5.32 -24.42
CA LYS A 395 -3.00 -4.74 -25.75
C LYS A 395 -4.46 -4.77 -26.17
N GLY A 396 -5.16 -5.88 -25.88
CA GLY A 396 -6.60 -5.97 -26.10
C GLY A 396 -7.39 -4.95 -25.28
N TRP A 397 -6.94 -4.70 -24.04
CA TRP A 397 -7.52 -3.70 -23.15
C TRP A 397 -7.25 -2.26 -23.63
N GLN A 398 -6.02 -1.95 -24.04
CA GLN A 398 -5.64 -0.62 -24.55
C GLN A 398 -6.41 -0.25 -25.83
N LEU A 399 -6.59 -1.21 -26.73
CA LEU A 399 -7.36 -1.02 -27.96
C LEU A 399 -8.86 -0.84 -27.68
N ALA A 400 -9.43 -1.69 -26.82
CA ALA A 400 -10.82 -1.54 -26.39
C ALA A 400 -11.04 -0.16 -25.78
N PHE A 401 -10.18 0.25 -24.84
CA PHE A 401 -10.20 1.58 -24.20
C PHE A 401 -10.19 2.73 -25.22
N ALA A 402 -9.26 2.70 -26.17
CA ALA A 402 -9.13 3.74 -27.18
C ALA A 402 -10.35 3.84 -28.12
N GLU A 403 -11.10 2.76 -28.28
CA GLU A 403 -12.26 2.67 -29.17
C GLU A 403 -13.59 2.99 -28.47
N GLY A 404 -13.77 2.59 -27.21
CA GLY A 404 -14.92 3.02 -26.40
C GLY A 404 -14.93 4.53 -26.15
N MET A 405 -13.75 5.17 -26.06
CA MET A 405 -13.64 6.62 -26.03
C MET A 405 -14.14 7.31 -27.30
N LYS A 406 -14.13 6.61 -28.45
CA LYS A 406 -14.57 7.15 -29.75
C LYS A 406 -16.07 6.98 -30.02
N SER A 407 -16.75 6.09 -29.30
CA SER A 407 -18.10 5.59 -29.65
C SER A 407 -19.22 6.05 -28.70
N GLU A 408 -19.19 7.33 -28.30
CA GLU A 408 -20.09 7.95 -27.31
C GLU A 408 -19.80 7.50 -25.85
N PRO A 409 -18.79 8.11 -25.18
CA PRO A 409 -18.28 7.65 -23.89
C PRO A 409 -19.21 7.86 -22.67
N LEU A 410 -20.43 8.39 -22.88
CA LEU A 410 -21.29 8.93 -21.81
C LEU A 410 -22.75 8.42 -21.88
N VAL A 411 -22.97 7.17 -22.32
CA VAL A 411 -24.31 6.59 -22.28
C VAL A 411 -24.53 5.88 -20.95
N TYR A 412 -25.48 6.38 -20.16
CA TYR A 412 -26.01 5.64 -19.01
C TYR A 412 -27.06 4.66 -19.53
N PRO A 413 -26.84 3.34 -19.46
CA PRO A 413 -27.78 2.40 -20.09
C PRO A 413 -29.12 2.34 -19.36
N GLN A 414 -29.16 2.71 -18.07
CA GLN A 414 -30.38 2.77 -17.26
C GLN A 414 -30.29 3.89 -16.20
N PRO A 415 -31.41 4.56 -15.87
CA PRO A 415 -31.46 5.51 -14.75
C PRO A 415 -31.26 4.79 -13.41
N PHE A 416 -30.75 5.50 -12.42
CA PHE A 416 -30.62 5.02 -11.05
C PHE A 416 -31.61 5.73 -10.14
N SER A 417 -32.36 4.94 -9.37
CA SER A 417 -33.14 5.40 -8.24
C SER A 417 -32.92 4.43 -7.08
N LEU A 418 -32.59 4.97 -5.91
CA LEU A 418 -32.50 4.15 -4.69
C LEU A 418 -33.89 3.68 -4.24
N GLU A 419 -34.93 4.49 -4.48
CA GLU A 419 -36.32 4.18 -4.12
C GLU A 419 -36.92 3.12 -5.06
N ASN A 420 -36.58 3.18 -6.34
CA ASN A 420 -37.10 2.31 -7.40
C ASN A 420 -35.96 1.59 -8.13
N TYR A 421 -35.14 0.82 -7.40
CA TYR A 421 -34.04 0.06 -8.00
C TYR A 421 -34.55 -1.23 -8.67
N ASP A 422 -34.95 -1.12 -9.94
CA ASP A 422 -35.48 -2.21 -10.77
C ASP A 422 -34.53 -2.63 -11.92
N THR A 423 -33.27 -2.18 -11.85
CA THR A 423 -32.31 -2.34 -12.94
C THR A 423 -31.96 -3.79 -13.21
N VAL A 424 -31.92 -4.16 -14.49
CA VAL A 424 -31.55 -5.51 -14.93
C VAL A 424 -30.04 -5.58 -15.19
N PRO A 425 -29.32 -6.59 -14.64
CA PRO A 425 -27.90 -6.73 -14.87
C PRO A 425 -27.55 -6.87 -16.35
N GLN A 426 -26.55 -6.12 -16.80
CA GLN A 426 -26.11 -6.11 -18.19
C GLN A 426 -24.98 -7.14 -18.43
N PRO A 427 -24.88 -7.72 -19.64
CA PRO A 427 -23.73 -8.52 -20.04
C PRO A 427 -22.43 -7.69 -19.99
N PHE A 428 -21.32 -8.34 -19.65
CA PHE A 428 -20.01 -7.71 -19.59
C PHE A 428 -19.52 -7.28 -20.99
N GLY A 429 -18.97 -6.07 -21.11
CA GLY A 429 -18.32 -5.58 -22.33
C GLY A 429 -19.23 -4.81 -23.30
N GLY A 430 -20.35 -4.27 -22.83
CA GLY A 430 -21.26 -3.44 -23.62
C GLY A 430 -22.13 -4.22 -24.60
N ASN A 431 -23.13 -3.54 -25.17
CA ASN A 431 -24.17 -4.07 -26.08
C ASN A 431 -23.65 -4.49 -27.47
N HIS A 432 -22.38 -4.87 -27.60
CA HIS A 432 -21.73 -5.11 -28.88
C HIS A 432 -21.09 -6.48 -28.90
N ASP A 433 -21.61 -7.34 -29.77
CA ASP A 433 -21.13 -8.68 -30.08
C ASP A 433 -19.88 -8.66 -30.98
N TRP A 434 -19.06 -7.60 -30.95
CA TRP A 434 -17.94 -7.39 -31.89
C TRP A 434 -16.76 -6.59 -31.29
N TYR A 435 -15.56 -6.74 -31.87
CA TYR A 435 -14.31 -6.00 -31.57
C TYR A 435 -13.52 -5.73 -32.88
N ILE A 436 -12.61 -4.76 -32.91
CA ILE A 436 -11.67 -4.57 -34.03
C ILE A 436 -10.35 -5.30 -33.71
N ASP A 437 -9.87 -6.17 -34.60
CA ASP A 437 -8.60 -6.87 -34.40
C ASP A 437 -7.36 -6.00 -34.72
N LYS A 438 -6.18 -6.57 -34.50
CA LYS A 438 -4.88 -5.89 -34.71
C LYS A 438 -4.68 -5.39 -36.15
N ASP A 439 -5.45 -5.90 -37.10
CA ASP A 439 -5.36 -5.57 -38.53
C ASP A 439 -6.45 -4.54 -38.93
N GLY A 440 -7.24 -4.06 -37.96
CA GLY A 440 -8.28 -3.05 -38.18
C GLY A 440 -9.62 -3.64 -38.63
N GLU A 441 -9.80 -4.97 -38.58
CA GLU A 441 -11.03 -5.63 -39.02
C GLU A 441 -12.03 -5.85 -37.90
N ARG A 442 -13.32 -5.59 -38.16
CA ARG A 442 -14.42 -5.87 -37.22
C ARG A 442 -14.69 -7.38 -37.16
N LYS A 443 -14.39 -7.99 -36.01
CA LYS A 443 -14.64 -9.40 -35.69
C LYS A 443 -15.78 -9.53 -34.68
N LYS A 444 -16.51 -10.64 -34.74
CA LYS A 444 -17.51 -10.98 -33.71
C LYS A 444 -16.78 -11.33 -32.41
N LYS A 445 -17.20 -10.76 -31.27
CA LYS A 445 -16.73 -11.17 -29.94
C LYS A 445 -17.08 -12.64 -29.78
N THR A 446 -16.08 -13.44 -29.42
CA THR A 446 -16.38 -14.72 -28.79
C THR A 446 -17.05 -14.41 -27.44
N PRO A 447 -17.99 -15.24 -26.95
CA PRO A 447 -18.70 -15.02 -25.68
C PRO A 447 -17.81 -15.12 -24.41
N ASN A 448 -16.50 -14.92 -24.56
CA ASN A 448 -15.47 -15.11 -23.56
C ASN A 448 -15.16 -13.80 -22.78
N SER A 449 -16.19 -13.07 -22.35
CA SER A 449 -16.09 -11.88 -21.49
C SER A 449 -15.78 -12.23 -20.03
N TYR A 450 -15.22 -11.33 -19.20
CA TYR A 450 -15.08 -11.63 -17.77
C TYR A 450 -16.44 -12.09 -17.20
N PRO A 451 -16.49 -13.25 -16.53
CA PRO A 451 -17.78 -13.84 -16.19
C PRO A 451 -18.44 -13.05 -15.06
N ASN A 452 -19.76 -12.86 -15.17
CA ASN A 452 -20.58 -12.19 -14.17
C ASN A 452 -20.83 -13.11 -12.97
N CYS A 453 -19.77 -13.54 -12.29
CA CYS A 453 -19.81 -14.47 -11.17
C CYS A 453 -19.66 -13.69 -9.85
N PHE A 454 -20.77 -13.52 -9.14
CA PHE A 454 -20.79 -12.82 -7.86
C PHE A 454 -20.40 -13.77 -6.72
N THR A 455 -19.50 -13.30 -5.87
CA THR A 455 -19.05 -14.04 -4.68
C THR A 455 -19.37 -13.26 -3.42
N VAL A 456 -19.67 -14.00 -2.36
CA VAL A 456 -19.75 -13.50 -0.99
C VAL A 456 -18.36 -13.67 -0.37
N ARG A 457 -17.63 -12.56 -0.29
CA ARG A 457 -16.22 -12.51 0.12
C ARG A 457 -16.08 -11.94 1.53
N PRO A 458 -15.06 -12.34 2.30
CA PRO A 458 -14.77 -11.72 3.59
C PRO A 458 -14.56 -10.21 3.49
N SER A 459 -13.97 -9.70 2.41
CA SER A 459 -13.73 -8.27 2.14
C SER A 459 -14.99 -7.40 2.29
N LEU A 460 -15.86 -7.35 1.27
CA LEU A 460 -17.04 -6.47 1.26
C LEU A 460 -17.93 -6.68 2.50
N ASN A 461 -18.10 -7.91 2.95
CA ASN A 461 -18.92 -8.19 4.13
C ASN A 461 -18.31 -7.61 5.42
N CYS A 462 -16.99 -7.63 5.57
CA CYS A 462 -16.32 -6.95 6.68
C CYS A 462 -16.34 -5.43 6.53
N TYR A 463 -16.27 -4.90 5.30
CA TYR A 463 -16.43 -3.45 5.07
C TYR A 463 -17.82 -2.97 5.50
N MET A 464 -18.87 -3.74 5.18
CA MET A 464 -20.23 -3.41 5.61
C MET A 464 -20.41 -3.52 7.13
N PHE A 465 -19.75 -4.49 7.77
CA PHE A 465 -19.69 -4.54 9.24
C PHE A 465 -19.04 -3.29 9.83
N GLY A 466 -17.88 -2.88 9.32
CA GLY A 466 -17.21 -1.65 9.75
C GLY A 466 -18.12 -0.44 9.59
N ASN A 467 -18.71 -0.26 8.41
CA ASN A 467 -19.66 0.83 8.16
C ASN A 467 -20.85 0.83 9.14
N TYR A 468 -21.46 -0.33 9.43
CA TYR A 468 -22.56 -0.40 10.41
C TYR A 468 -22.10 -0.09 11.82
N GLN A 469 -20.95 -0.62 12.25
CA GLN A 469 -20.40 -0.32 13.57
C GLN A 469 -20.16 1.18 13.71
N SER A 470 -19.58 1.80 12.68
CA SER A 470 -19.31 3.24 12.64
C SER A 470 -20.57 4.08 12.61
N LEU A 471 -21.60 3.72 11.84
CA LEU A 471 -22.90 4.41 11.91
C LEU A 471 -23.49 4.32 13.32
N GLY A 472 -23.42 3.15 13.96
CA GLY A 472 -23.86 2.97 15.35
C GLY A 472 -23.14 3.91 16.33
N ASN A 473 -21.80 3.94 16.25
CA ASN A 473 -20.96 4.80 17.08
C ASN A 473 -21.24 6.29 16.83
N LEU A 474 -21.29 6.72 15.57
CA LEU A 474 -21.49 8.12 15.22
C LEU A 474 -22.90 8.62 15.59
N TYR A 475 -23.94 7.81 15.44
CA TYR A 475 -25.28 8.16 15.92
C TYR A 475 -25.37 8.19 17.45
N SER A 476 -24.61 7.35 18.14
CA SER A 476 -24.47 7.42 19.60
C SER A 476 -23.85 8.76 20.01
N LEU A 477 -22.77 9.18 19.34
CA LEU A 477 -22.12 10.49 19.57
C LEU A 477 -23.01 11.70 19.19
N GLN A 478 -23.96 11.52 18.27
CA GLN A 478 -25.00 12.51 17.96
C GLN A 478 -26.09 12.58 19.05
N GLY A 479 -26.21 11.55 19.90
CA GLY A 479 -27.31 11.40 20.86
C GLY A 479 -28.56 10.72 20.29
N ASN A 480 -28.50 10.15 19.08
CA ASN A 480 -29.60 9.42 18.46
C ASN A 480 -29.55 7.93 18.83
N ASN A 481 -30.02 7.62 20.05
CA ASN A 481 -30.00 6.26 20.60
C ASN A 481 -30.77 5.23 19.78
N SER A 482 -31.82 5.65 19.04
CA SER A 482 -32.61 4.74 18.21
C SER A 482 -31.79 4.24 17.02
N LYS A 483 -31.19 5.16 16.25
CA LYS A 483 -30.35 4.80 15.11
C LYS A 483 -29.05 4.12 15.54
N ALA A 484 -28.47 4.56 16.65
CA ALA A 484 -27.30 3.91 17.23
C ALA A 484 -27.58 2.41 17.46
N ARG A 485 -28.69 2.09 18.14
CA ARG A 485 -29.12 0.72 18.40
C ARG A 485 -29.41 -0.06 17.11
N GLU A 486 -30.09 0.56 16.14
CA GLU A 486 -30.39 -0.07 14.85
C GLU A 486 -29.09 -0.54 14.17
N TYR A 487 -28.12 0.35 14.02
CA TYR A 487 -26.89 0.03 13.31
C TYR A 487 -25.97 -0.92 14.08
N THR A 488 -25.92 -0.83 15.41
CA THR A 488 -25.25 -1.83 16.25
C THR A 488 -25.85 -3.22 16.03
N GLN A 489 -27.19 -3.35 16.04
CA GLN A 489 -27.85 -4.64 15.79
C GLN A 489 -27.59 -5.19 14.38
N ARG A 490 -27.48 -4.31 13.38
CA ARG A 490 -27.12 -4.70 12.01
C ARG A 490 -25.67 -5.20 11.93
N ALA A 491 -24.74 -4.55 12.62
CA ALA A 491 -23.35 -5.00 12.75
C ALA A 491 -23.26 -6.38 13.43
N GLU A 492 -23.97 -6.58 14.55
CA GLU A 492 -24.03 -7.88 15.23
C GLU A 492 -24.64 -8.99 14.35
N LYS A 493 -25.66 -8.66 13.55
CA LYS A 493 -26.27 -9.60 12.63
C LYS A 493 -25.29 -10.04 11.54
N ILE A 494 -24.65 -9.09 10.86
CA ILE A 494 -23.71 -9.42 9.78
C ILE A 494 -22.46 -10.14 10.31
N GLN A 495 -21.97 -9.80 11.51
CA GLN A 495 -20.89 -10.51 12.20
C GLN A 495 -21.22 -12.02 12.33
N LYS A 496 -22.41 -12.34 12.87
CA LYS A 496 -22.86 -13.73 13.02
C LYS A 496 -22.97 -14.42 11.67
N GLN A 497 -23.57 -13.77 10.67
CA GLN A 497 -23.73 -14.33 9.33
C GLN A 497 -22.37 -14.60 8.66
N VAL A 498 -21.41 -13.68 8.77
CA VAL A 498 -20.05 -13.84 8.21
C VAL A 498 -19.33 -15.01 8.85
N ILE A 499 -19.35 -15.11 10.18
CA ILE A 499 -18.70 -16.22 10.89
C ILE A 499 -19.34 -17.55 10.49
N THR A 500 -20.67 -17.63 10.47
CA THR A 500 -21.38 -18.87 10.09
C THR A 500 -21.14 -19.26 8.63
N ALA A 501 -21.15 -18.29 7.72
CA ALA A 501 -21.03 -18.57 6.30
C ALA A 501 -19.58 -18.86 5.88
N LEU A 502 -18.61 -18.07 6.36
CA LEU A 502 -17.29 -17.99 5.74
C LEU A 502 -16.19 -18.69 6.55
N TRP A 503 -16.34 -18.83 7.87
CA TRP A 503 -15.37 -19.59 8.68
C TRP A 503 -15.59 -21.09 8.51
N HIS A 504 -14.62 -21.77 7.89
CA HIS A 504 -14.77 -23.19 7.55
C HIS A 504 -13.50 -23.98 7.86
N LYS A 505 -13.68 -25.24 8.28
CA LYS A 505 -12.61 -26.22 8.44
C LYS A 505 -12.71 -27.24 7.30
N PRO A 506 -11.79 -27.24 6.31
CA PRO A 506 -11.87 -28.19 5.20
C PRO A 506 -11.85 -29.65 5.67
N ALA A 507 -12.72 -30.48 5.09
CA ALA A 507 -12.68 -31.92 5.28
C ALA A 507 -11.54 -32.57 4.45
N LYS A 508 -11.19 -33.84 4.75
CA LYS A 508 -10.16 -34.58 3.98
C LYS A 508 -10.50 -34.71 2.48
N LYS A 509 -11.79 -34.75 2.14
CA LYS A 509 -12.32 -34.74 0.78
C LYS A 509 -13.55 -33.85 0.77
N GLU A 510 -13.48 -32.76 0.02
CA GLU A 510 -14.54 -31.78 -0.12
C GLU A 510 -14.48 -31.20 -1.54
N ASN A 511 -15.63 -30.87 -2.11
CA ASN A 511 -15.70 -30.33 -3.47
C ASN A 511 -14.89 -29.04 -3.58
N HIS A 512 -14.24 -28.85 -4.72
CA HIS A 512 -13.38 -27.70 -5.00
C HIS A 512 -12.10 -27.60 -4.14
N SER A 513 -11.62 -28.72 -3.57
CA SER A 513 -10.31 -28.81 -2.91
C SER A 513 -9.23 -29.24 -3.91
N TYR A 514 -8.34 -28.33 -4.32
CA TYR A 514 -7.29 -28.57 -5.34
C TYR A 514 -5.88 -28.39 -4.77
N TYR A 515 -5.28 -29.50 -4.31
CA TYR A 515 -3.96 -29.52 -3.64
C TYR A 515 -3.11 -30.75 -4.00
N GLU A 516 -3.31 -31.35 -5.17
CA GLU A 516 -2.69 -32.61 -5.58
C GLU A 516 -1.16 -32.56 -5.57
N LYS A 517 -0.56 -31.38 -5.80
CA LYS A 517 0.88 -31.27 -6.05
C LYS A 517 1.70 -30.68 -4.91
N ARG A 518 1.16 -29.69 -4.20
CA ARG A 518 1.88 -28.96 -3.13
C ARG A 518 1.42 -29.33 -1.72
N GLY A 519 0.35 -30.09 -1.60
CA GLY A 519 -0.20 -30.60 -0.34
C GLY A 519 -1.25 -29.67 0.28
N SER A 520 -2.21 -30.28 0.97
CA SER A 520 -3.27 -29.58 1.69
C SER A 520 -3.01 -29.56 3.19
N ILE A 521 -3.60 -28.57 3.86
CA ILE A 521 -3.76 -28.55 5.31
C ILE A 521 -5.22 -28.24 5.64
N SER A 522 -5.71 -28.78 6.76
CA SER A 522 -7.11 -28.64 7.19
C SER A 522 -7.35 -27.50 8.19
N ASP A 523 -6.38 -26.59 8.36
CA ASP A 523 -6.53 -25.45 9.27
C ASP A 523 -7.73 -24.59 8.84
N PRO A 524 -8.64 -24.23 9.74
CA PRO A 524 -9.79 -23.42 9.36
C PRO A 524 -9.37 -22.01 8.94
N PHE A 525 -10.17 -21.42 8.07
CA PHE A 525 -9.93 -20.09 7.52
C PHE A 525 -11.24 -19.43 7.10
N PHE A 526 -11.20 -18.14 6.78
CA PHE A 526 -12.33 -17.44 6.16
C PHE A 526 -12.26 -17.58 4.63
N TYR A 527 -13.17 -18.35 4.07
CA TYR A 527 -13.24 -18.65 2.63
C TYR A 527 -14.38 -17.88 1.96
N SER A 528 -14.22 -17.55 0.69
CA SER A 528 -15.27 -16.92 -0.11
C SER A 528 -16.26 -17.96 -0.64
N ARG A 529 -17.53 -17.57 -0.80
CA ARG A 529 -18.59 -18.40 -1.41
C ARG A 529 -19.07 -17.85 -2.73
N LEU A 530 -19.61 -18.70 -3.58
CA LEU A 530 -20.50 -18.26 -4.63
C LEU A 530 -21.76 -17.64 -4.01
N SER A 531 -22.29 -16.59 -4.63
CA SER A 531 -23.53 -15.97 -4.16
C SER A 531 -24.75 -16.84 -4.49
N GLY A 532 -25.64 -17.04 -3.50
CA GLY A 532 -26.81 -17.92 -3.66
C GLY A 532 -27.90 -17.41 -4.60
N ASP A 533 -27.90 -16.14 -4.97
CA ASP A 533 -28.78 -15.51 -5.97
C ASP A 533 -28.00 -15.07 -7.21
N ASN A 534 -26.91 -15.78 -7.53
CA ASN A 534 -26.13 -15.52 -8.71
C ASN A 534 -26.93 -15.89 -9.97
N LEU A 535 -26.99 -14.96 -10.93
CA LEU A 535 -27.86 -15.05 -12.10
C LEU A 535 -27.26 -15.92 -13.22
N TYR A 536 -25.95 -16.15 -13.20
CA TYR A 536 -25.21 -16.75 -14.33
C TYR A 536 -24.59 -18.11 -14.01
N THR A 537 -24.94 -18.70 -12.88
CA THR A 537 -24.39 -20.00 -12.43
C THR A 537 -25.44 -21.10 -12.27
N GLY A 538 -26.65 -20.90 -12.81
CA GLY A 538 -27.74 -21.87 -12.69
C GLY A 538 -28.10 -22.20 -11.24
N ASP A 539 -28.45 -23.46 -10.96
CA ASP A 539 -28.92 -23.94 -9.65
C ASP A 539 -27.79 -24.38 -8.69
N VAL A 540 -26.54 -24.02 -8.99
CA VAL A 540 -25.34 -24.48 -8.25
C VAL A 540 -25.35 -24.01 -6.79
N GLY A 541 -26.12 -22.97 -6.46
CA GLY A 541 -26.28 -22.47 -5.09
C GLY A 541 -25.09 -21.65 -4.62
N ASP A 542 -24.64 -21.86 -3.38
CA ASP A 542 -23.58 -21.09 -2.73
C ASP A 542 -22.40 -21.93 -2.21
N PRO A 543 -21.77 -22.77 -3.07
CA PRO A 543 -20.60 -23.55 -2.71
C PRO A 543 -19.45 -22.65 -2.23
N LEU A 544 -18.63 -23.21 -1.35
CA LEU A 544 -17.43 -22.58 -0.82
C LEU A 544 -16.26 -22.78 -1.80
N GLY A 545 -15.48 -21.73 -2.05
CA GLY A 545 -14.19 -21.83 -2.74
C GLY A 545 -13.09 -22.19 -1.75
N LEU A 546 -12.59 -23.42 -1.77
CA LEU A 546 -11.61 -23.94 -0.80
C LEU A 546 -10.16 -23.48 -1.08
N ILE A 547 -9.97 -22.17 -1.10
CA ILE A 547 -8.70 -21.46 -1.20
C ILE A 547 -8.60 -20.41 -0.09
N ARG A 548 -7.50 -20.41 0.66
CA ARG A 548 -7.15 -19.31 1.56
C ARG A 548 -6.58 -18.17 0.73
N GLU A 549 -7.34 -17.08 0.69
CA GLU A 549 -6.93 -15.80 0.12
C GLU A 549 -6.79 -14.79 1.26
N THR A 550 -5.84 -13.89 1.17
CA THR A 550 -5.53 -12.88 2.20
C THR A 550 -6.71 -11.99 2.59
N VAL A 551 -7.76 -11.87 1.75
CA VAL A 551 -9.03 -11.25 2.14
C VAL A 551 -9.68 -11.94 3.36
N GLY A 552 -9.38 -13.21 3.62
CA GLY A 552 -9.81 -13.92 4.82
C GLY A 552 -9.25 -13.36 6.14
N TYR A 553 -8.27 -12.46 6.11
CA TYR A 553 -7.82 -11.72 7.29
C TYR A 553 -8.61 -10.43 7.57
N THR A 554 -9.48 -10.01 6.65
CA THR A 554 -10.27 -8.76 6.79
C THR A 554 -11.13 -8.71 8.06
N PRO A 555 -11.68 -9.80 8.64
CA PRO A 555 -12.42 -9.71 9.90
C PRO A 555 -11.65 -9.05 11.03
N TRP A 556 -10.34 -9.27 11.14
CA TRP A 556 -9.52 -8.64 12.17
C TRP A 556 -9.22 -7.16 11.90
N TYR A 557 -9.26 -6.70 10.64
CA TYR A 557 -9.11 -5.28 10.30
C TYR A 557 -10.17 -4.43 11.02
N PHE A 558 -11.42 -4.90 11.03
CA PHE A 558 -12.54 -4.19 11.63
C PHE A 558 -12.86 -4.62 13.07
N ASN A 559 -11.99 -5.42 13.69
CA ASN A 559 -12.27 -6.02 15.00
C ASN A 559 -13.62 -6.77 15.05
N MET A 560 -13.96 -7.51 13.99
CA MET A 560 -15.26 -8.18 13.86
C MET A 560 -15.40 -9.41 14.75
N LEU A 561 -14.34 -10.15 15.07
CA LEU A 561 -14.50 -11.46 15.71
C LEU A 561 -14.78 -11.33 17.22
N PRO A 562 -15.40 -12.34 17.86
CA PRO A 562 -15.51 -12.38 19.32
C PRO A 562 -14.11 -12.44 19.95
N GLU A 563 -13.75 -11.40 20.71
CA GLU A 563 -12.39 -11.20 21.24
C GLU A 563 -11.90 -12.36 22.12
N GLU A 564 -12.82 -12.97 22.88
CA GLU A 564 -12.54 -14.07 23.81
C GLU A 564 -12.29 -15.42 23.10
N GLU A 565 -12.62 -15.56 21.81
CA GLU A 565 -12.58 -16.86 21.12
C GLU A 565 -11.25 -17.12 20.38
N SER A 566 -10.41 -18.01 20.90
CA SER A 566 -9.09 -18.33 20.31
C SER A 566 -9.13 -19.30 19.13
N LYS A 567 -10.31 -19.83 18.79
CA LYS A 567 -10.47 -20.78 17.68
C LYS A 567 -10.06 -20.19 16.33
N PHE A 568 -10.11 -18.86 16.19
CA PHE A 568 -9.77 -18.16 14.95
C PHE A 568 -8.26 -17.91 14.78
N ASP A 569 -7.50 -17.91 15.88
CA ASP A 569 -6.06 -17.57 15.92
C ASP A 569 -5.22 -18.43 14.97
N ILE A 570 -5.65 -19.67 14.75
CA ILE A 570 -4.99 -20.64 13.87
C ILE A 570 -4.80 -20.11 12.44
N ALA A 571 -5.67 -19.20 11.98
CA ALA A 571 -5.55 -18.56 10.67
C ALA A 571 -4.20 -17.84 10.52
N TRP A 572 -3.68 -17.21 11.59
CA TRP A 572 -2.42 -16.46 11.54
C TRP A 572 -1.18 -17.31 11.34
N LYS A 573 -1.26 -18.63 11.54
CA LYS A 573 -0.16 -19.54 11.14
C LYS A 573 0.13 -19.45 9.65
N GLN A 574 -0.89 -19.12 8.84
CA GLN A 574 -0.74 -19.04 7.39
C GLN A 574 0.02 -17.80 6.94
N LEU A 575 0.10 -16.77 7.78
CA LEU A 575 0.89 -15.57 7.50
C LEU A 575 2.39 -15.85 7.60
N ASP A 576 2.82 -16.73 8.52
CA ASP A 576 4.24 -17.09 8.72
C ASP A 576 4.66 -18.37 7.96
N ASP A 577 3.75 -19.01 7.24
CA ASP A 577 4.03 -20.24 6.47
C ASP A 577 4.41 -19.90 5.01
N GLU A 578 5.55 -20.42 4.55
CA GLU A 578 6.02 -20.27 3.15
C GLU A 578 5.13 -20.97 2.11
N MET A 579 4.41 -22.01 2.55
CA MET A 579 3.36 -22.66 1.75
C MET A 579 2.01 -21.93 1.88
N GLY A 580 1.91 -21.00 2.84
CA GLY A 580 0.82 -20.06 3.02
C GLY A 580 1.08 -18.76 2.27
N PHE A 581 1.15 -17.65 3.01
CA PHE A 581 1.26 -16.30 2.45
C PHE A 581 2.66 -15.69 2.57
N LYS A 582 3.53 -16.22 3.44
CA LYS A 582 4.91 -15.74 3.56
C LYS A 582 5.67 -16.10 2.29
N GLN A 583 6.27 -15.13 1.62
CA GLN A 583 7.06 -15.40 0.41
C GLN A 583 8.46 -14.81 0.55
N PRO A 584 9.44 -15.28 -0.25
CA PRO A 584 10.80 -14.76 -0.22
C PRO A 584 10.88 -13.23 -0.42
N PHE A 585 9.91 -12.66 -1.14
CA PHE A 585 9.74 -11.23 -1.29
C PHE A 585 8.29 -10.84 -0.92
N GLY A 586 8.11 -10.23 0.25
CA GLY A 586 6.79 -9.79 0.72
C GLY A 586 5.78 -10.92 1.00
N MET A 587 4.57 -10.77 0.48
CA MET A 587 3.42 -11.64 0.75
C MET A 587 2.61 -11.89 -0.54
N SER A 588 2.10 -13.10 -0.72
CA SER A 588 1.16 -13.41 -1.81
C SER A 588 -0.30 -13.16 -1.41
N THR A 589 -1.15 -12.86 -2.39
CA THR A 589 -2.60 -12.69 -2.16
C THR A 589 -3.37 -14.00 -1.96
N ALA A 590 -2.85 -15.12 -2.48
CA ALA A 590 -3.37 -16.46 -2.33
C ALA A 590 -2.29 -17.40 -1.72
N GLU A 591 -2.72 -18.44 -1.02
CA GLU A 591 -1.80 -19.42 -0.44
C GLU A 591 -1.00 -20.17 -1.53
N TYR A 592 0.31 -20.30 -1.35
CA TYR A 592 1.17 -20.91 -2.35
C TYR A 592 0.88 -22.39 -2.61
N ARG A 593 0.39 -23.10 -1.58
CA ARG A 593 0.07 -24.53 -1.67
C ARG A 593 -1.09 -24.90 -2.58
N HIS A 594 -1.93 -23.94 -2.99
CA HIS A 594 -3.03 -24.24 -3.89
C HIS A 594 -2.55 -24.44 -5.32
N ASP A 595 -3.10 -25.43 -6.03
CA ASP A 595 -2.62 -25.81 -7.37
C ASP A 595 -2.87 -24.71 -8.42
N PHE A 596 -3.87 -23.85 -8.22
CA PHE A 596 -4.16 -22.68 -9.06
C PHE A 596 -3.40 -21.40 -8.69
N PHE A 597 -2.46 -21.45 -7.74
CA PHE A 597 -1.59 -20.29 -7.48
C PHE A 597 -0.81 -19.89 -8.73
N ASN A 598 -0.92 -18.62 -9.12
CA ASN A 598 -0.30 -18.07 -10.32
C ASN A 598 0.09 -16.60 -10.11
N GLU A 599 1.36 -16.33 -9.82
CA GLU A 599 1.89 -14.96 -9.74
C GLU A 599 2.20 -14.34 -11.11
N MET A 600 2.09 -15.08 -12.21
CA MET A 600 2.38 -14.59 -13.56
C MET A 600 1.16 -14.01 -14.29
N SER A 601 -0.05 -14.37 -13.86
CA SER A 601 -1.26 -13.68 -14.31
C SER A 601 -1.27 -12.25 -13.78
N TYR A 602 -1.69 -11.28 -14.61
CA TYR A 602 -2.10 -9.98 -14.09
C TYR A 602 -3.44 -10.19 -13.38
N GLY A 603 -3.38 -10.49 -12.08
CA GLY A 603 -4.53 -10.90 -11.28
C GLY A 603 -4.18 -11.17 -9.82
N TRP A 604 -5.21 -11.50 -9.04
CA TRP A 604 -5.16 -11.66 -7.58
C TRP A 604 -5.10 -13.13 -7.13
N ASN A 605 -4.57 -14.00 -7.99
CA ASN A 605 -4.41 -15.44 -7.78
C ASN A 605 -3.00 -15.87 -7.38
N GLY A 606 -2.15 -14.94 -6.90
CA GLY A 606 -0.81 -15.30 -6.41
C GLY A 606 0.19 -14.16 -6.30
N ARG A 607 0.01 -13.08 -7.07
CA ARG A 607 0.85 -11.88 -6.94
C ARG A 607 0.74 -11.24 -5.56
N GLY A 608 1.76 -10.50 -5.18
CA GLY A 608 1.70 -9.60 -4.04
C GLY A 608 1.10 -8.26 -4.45
N TRP A 609 0.27 -7.69 -3.59
CA TRP A 609 -0.42 -6.42 -3.83
C TRP A 609 -0.30 -5.54 -2.57
N PRO A 610 0.31 -4.33 -2.65
CA PRO A 610 0.43 -3.43 -1.50
C PRO A 610 -0.90 -3.07 -0.83
N PHE A 611 -1.99 -3.02 -1.61
CA PHE A 611 -3.37 -2.91 -1.10
C PHE A 611 -3.66 -3.96 -0.03
N GLN A 612 -3.44 -5.24 -0.37
CA GLN A 612 -3.78 -6.34 0.54
C GLN A 612 -2.77 -6.50 1.66
N ASN A 613 -1.49 -6.22 1.41
CA ASN A 613 -0.48 -6.12 2.47
C ASN A 613 -0.96 -5.16 3.57
N SER A 614 -1.49 -3.99 3.17
CA SER A 614 -1.99 -2.98 4.11
C SER A 614 -3.11 -3.51 5.01
N ILE A 615 -4.09 -4.21 4.41
CA ILE A 615 -5.20 -4.82 5.16
C ILE A 615 -4.66 -5.87 6.14
N VAL A 616 -3.82 -6.79 5.66
CA VAL A 616 -3.36 -7.92 6.47
C VAL A 616 -2.49 -7.46 7.65
N TYR A 617 -1.63 -6.45 7.47
CA TYR A 617 -0.72 -6.04 8.53
C TYR A 617 -1.45 -5.26 9.62
N LYS A 618 -2.42 -4.41 9.27
CA LYS A 618 -3.34 -3.81 10.25
C LYS A 618 -4.18 -4.86 10.95
N ALA A 619 -4.75 -5.80 10.19
CA ALA A 619 -5.50 -6.92 10.75
C ALA A 619 -4.66 -7.72 11.75
N TYR A 620 -3.37 -7.94 11.47
CA TYR A 620 -2.47 -8.63 12.39
C TYR A 620 -2.18 -7.78 13.63
N ALA A 621 -1.94 -6.47 13.49
CA ALA A 621 -1.75 -5.57 14.62
C ALA A 621 -2.99 -5.51 15.54
N ASN A 622 -4.19 -5.44 14.95
CA ASN A 622 -5.47 -5.52 15.66
C ASN A 622 -5.66 -6.87 16.35
N TYR A 623 -5.35 -7.98 15.67
CA TYR A 623 -5.32 -9.30 16.29
C TYR A 623 -4.42 -9.33 17.54
N LEU A 624 -3.20 -8.82 17.43
CA LEU A 624 -2.27 -8.82 18.54
C LEU A 624 -2.78 -7.99 19.72
N ARG A 625 -3.28 -6.78 19.49
CA ARG A 625 -3.73 -5.90 20.58
C ARG A 625 -5.10 -6.27 21.15
N ASN A 626 -6.08 -6.55 20.29
CA ASN A 626 -7.49 -6.61 20.66
C ASN A 626 -7.98 -8.04 20.93
N TYR A 627 -7.19 -9.06 20.58
CA TYR A 627 -7.56 -10.47 20.76
C TYR A 627 -6.51 -11.22 21.57
N LYS A 628 -5.31 -11.41 21.00
CA LYS A 628 -4.25 -12.18 21.65
C LYS A 628 -3.80 -11.52 22.95
N GLY A 629 -3.53 -10.21 22.90
CA GLY A 629 -3.10 -9.41 24.04
C GLY A 629 -4.13 -9.24 25.14
N ARG A 630 -5.44 -9.38 24.84
CA ARG A 630 -6.49 -9.38 25.86
C ARG A 630 -6.58 -10.71 26.61
N ARG A 631 -6.33 -11.82 25.92
CA ARG A 631 -6.40 -13.18 26.48
C ARG A 631 -5.08 -13.68 27.06
N GLY A 632 -3.97 -13.00 26.77
CA GLY A 632 -2.64 -13.43 27.17
C GLY A 632 -1.54 -12.51 26.64
N GLU A 633 -0.33 -13.06 26.53
CA GLU A 633 0.85 -12.28 26.16
C GLU A 633 0.99 -12.14 24.63
N ILE A 634 1.28 -10.92 24.18
CA ILE A 634 1.84 -10.68 22.84
C ILE A 634 3.32 -11.06 22.92
N THR A 635 3.73 -12.11 22.21
CA THR A 635 5.08 -12.65 22.31
C THR A 635 6.09 -11.85 21.50
N LYS A 636 7.38 -12.12 21.72
CA LYS A 636 8.47 -11.57 20.88
C LYS A 636 8.33 -11.97 19.41
N ALA A 637 7.99 -13.24 19.15
CA ALA A 637 7.83 -13.76 17.79
C ALA A 637 6.69 -13.08 17.04
N ASP A 638 5.60 -12.71 17.73
CA ASP A 638 4.49 -11.96 17.12
C ASP A 638 4.94 -10.59 16.60
N ARG A 639 5.67 -9.85 17.44
CA ARG A 639 6.22 -8.54 17.07
C ARG A 639 7.23 -8.65 15.93
N GLU A 640 8.07 -9.70 15.97
CA GLU A 640 9.05 -9.99 14.93
C GLU A 640 8.38 -10.31 13.59
N LEU A 641 7.25 -11.03 13.58
CA LEU A 641 6.49 -11.32 12.36
C LEU A 641 5.89 -10.05 11.75
N LEU A 642 5.25 -9.19 12.56
CA LEU A 642 4.73 -7.90 12.07
C LEU A 642 5.86 -7.03 11.50
N TYR A 643 6.95 -6.89 12.25
CA TYR A 643 8.11 -6.09 11.83
C TYR A 643 8.77 -6.65 10.56
N TYR A 644 8.87 -7.97 10.42
CA TYR A 644 9.37 -8.63 9.21
C TYR A 644 8.54 -8.23 7.98
N HIS A 645 7.22 -8.38 8.05
CA HIS A 645 6.32 -8.05 6.93
C HIS A 645 6.31 -6.55 6.58
N MET A 646 6.34 -5.67 7.59
CA MET A 646 6.48 -4.23 7.37
C MET A 646 7.85 -3.86 6.81
N GLY A 647 8.93 -4.53 7.23
CA GLY A 647 10.27 -4.36 6.67
C GLY A 647 10.33 -4.76 5.19
N GLN A 648 9.68 -5.88 4.82
CA GLN A 648 9.53 -6.27 3.42
C GLN A 648 8.75 -5.22 2.62
N TYR A 649 7.70 -4.63 3.20
CA TYR A 649 6.94 -3.54 2.57
C TYR A 649 7.78 -2.28 2.35
N VAL A 650 8.63 -1.92 3.32
CA VAL A 650 9.62 -0.83 3.15
C VAL A 650 10.57 -1.16 2.00
N GLU A 651 11.04 -2.40 1.89
CA GLU A 651 11.89 -2.85 0.78
C GLU A 651 11.19 -2.75 -0.59
N LEU A 652 9.86 -2.96 -0.65
CA LEU A 652 9.07 -2.79 -1.89
C LEU A 652 9.20 -1.39 -2.50
N HIS A 653 9.59 -0.39 -1.71
CA HIS A 653 9.72 0.98 -2.21
C HIS A 653 10.99 1.20 -3.03
N GLY A 654 11.96 0.29 -2.94
CA GLY A 654 13.27 0.44 -3.57
C GLY A 654 14.01 1.69 -3.08
N ARG A 655 15.13 2.01 -3.74
CA ARG A 655 16.00 3.15 -3.40
C ARG A 655 15.59 4.46 -4.05
N ARG A 656 14.98 4.42 -5.25
CA ARG A 656 14.40 5.62 -5.89
C ARG A 656 13.00 5.95 -5.36
N ARG A 657 12.62 5.34 -4.23
CA ARG A 657 11.33 5.36 -3.56
C ARG A 657 10.16 5.47 -4.52
N THR A 658 9.54 4.34 -4.84
CA THR A 658 8.31 4.27 -5.63
C THR A 658 7.48 3.11 -5.10
N ILE A 659 6.16 3.16 -5.23
CA ILE A 659 5.30 2.01 -4.99
C ILE A 659 4.44 1.78 -6.22
N GLY A 660 4.29 0.53 -6.64
CA GLY A 660 3.49 0.15 -7.80
C GLY A 660 2.25 -0.65 -7.42
N GLU A 661 1.48 -1.03 -8.44
CA GLU A 661 0.23 -1.79 -8.29
C GLU A 661 0.42 -3.16 -7.63
N TRP A 662 1.39 -3.93 -8.12
CA TRP A 662 1.64 -5.31 -7.73
C TRP A 662 3.13 -5.63 -7.79
N TYR A 663 3.51 -6.75 -7.18
CA TYR A 663 4.86 -7.31 -7.26
C TYR A 663 4.84 -8.84 -7.36
N LEU A 664 5.94 -9.43 -7.83
CA LEU A 664 6.14 -10.88 -7.88
C LEU A 664 6.80 -11.38 -6.59
N PRO A 665 6.07 -12.08 -5.71
CA PRO A 665 6.56 -12.40 -4.38
C PRO A 665 7.55 -13.59 -4.33
N ARG A 666 7.64 -14.41 -5.39
CA ARG A 666 8.63 -15.52 -5.47
C ARG A 666 9.63 -15.40 -6.61
N THR A 667 9.34 -15.93 -7.80
CA THR A 667 10.34 -16.13 -8.89
C THR A 667 9.84 -15.67 -10.25
N GLY A 668 8.61 -15.17 -10.34
CA GLY A 668 7.96 -14.92 -11.62
C GLY A 668 7.63 -16.23 -12.35
N GLY A 669 7.16 -17.24 -11.62
CA GLY A 669 6.78 -18.54 -12.16
C GLY A 669 5.29 -18.83 -12.00
N TYR A 670 4.75 -19.69 -12.86
CA TYR A 670 3.43 -20.28 -12.66
C TYR A 670 3.43 -21.76 -13.05
N ARG A 671 2.45 -22.51 -12.55
CA ARG A 671 2.29 -23.93 -12.89
C ARG A 671 0.98 -24.13 -13.62
N MET A 672 1.01 -24.90 -14.71
CA MET A 672 -0.20 -25.31 -15.41
C MET A 672 -0.90 -26.43 -14.62
N PRO A 673 -2.23 -26.37 -14.46
CA PRO A 673 -3.05 -27.55 -14.22
C PRO A 673 -2.76 -28.61 -15.30
N GLY A 674 -2.57 -29.85 -14.88
CA GLY A 674 -2.04 -30.93 -15.74
C GLY A 674 -0.52 -31.17 -15.68
N GLY A 675 0.31 -30.19 -15.26
CA GLY A 675 1.77 -30.38 -15.10
C GLY A 675 2.63 -29.38 -15.86
N GLY A 676 3.91 -29.27 -15.47
CA GLY A 676 4.88 -28.33 -16.04
C GLY A 676 5.01 -27.02 -15.24
N ASP A 677 6.21 -26.76 -14.72
CA ASP A 677 6.55 -25.45 -14.16
C ASP A 677 6.97 -24.54 -15.32
N VAL A 678 6.28 -23.41 -15.48
CA VAL A 678 6.68 -22.35 -16.40
C VAL A 678 7.40 -21.30 -15.57
N VAL A 679 8.73 -21.41 -15.58
CA VAL A 679 9.63 -20.37 -15.06
C VAL A 679 9.97 -19.44 -16.23
N GLN A 680 10.15 -18.14 -15.96
CA GLN A 680 10.69 -17.23 -16.98
C GLN A 680 11.94 -17.85 -17.65
N SER A 681 12.10 -17.64 -18.96
CA SER A 681 13.29 -18.04 -19.71
C SER A 681 14.59 -17.38 -19.21
N LEU A 682 14.47 -16.38 -18.33
CA LEU A 682 15.53 -15.79 -17.52
C LEU A 682 15.01 -15.73 -16.07
N PRO A 683 15.50 -16.57 -15.14
CA PRO A 683 15.03 -16.56 -13.76
C PRO A 683 15.55 -15.31 -13.04
N ALA A 684 14.77 -14.23 -13.06
CA ALA A 684 14.92 -13.16 -12.09
C ALA A 684 14.15 -13.59 -10.83
N MET A 685 14.85 -14.09 -9.80
CA MET A 685 14.20 -14.36 -8.52
C MET A 685 13.48 -13.10 -7.99
N GLY A 686 12.16 -13.04 -8.10
CA GLY A 686 11.27 -12.14 -7.37
C GLY A 686 11.72 -10.68 -7.32
N LYS A 687 11.32 -9.89 -8.33
CA LYS A 687 11.40 -8.40 -8.32
C LYS A 687 10.70 -7.74 -9.52
N GLY A 688 9.74 -8.42 -10.15
CA GLY A 688 8.87 -7.77 -11.14
C GLY A 688 7.85 -6.88 -10.42
N PHE A 689 7.74 -5.63 -10.83
CA PHE A 689 6.76 -4.66 -10.31
C PHE A 689 5.79 -4.24 -11.42
N GLY A 690 4.58 -3.84 -11.04
CA GLY A 690 3.67 -3.13 -11.94
C GLY A 690 4.30 -1.85 -12.49
N ASP A 691 4.00 -1.54 -13.75
CA ASP A 691 4.64 -0.44 -14.48
C ASP A 691 4.25 0.96 -13.96
N VAL A 692 3.17 1.06 -13.18
CA VAL A 692 2.73 2.33 -12.59
C VAL A 692 3.59 2.68 -11.39
N GLN A 693 4.23 3.85 -11.47
CA GLN A 693 5.02 4.45 -10.39
C GLN A 693 4.16 5.40 -9.57
N ASP A 694 4.50 5.55 -8.29
CA ASP A 694 3.82 6.45 -7.36
C ASP A 694 2.31 6.15 -7.23
N TYR A 695 1.94 4.88 -7.04
CA TYR A 695 0.54 4.46 -7.04
C TYR A 695 -0.10 4.57 -5.63
N PHE A 696 -1.18 5.37 -5.49
CA PHE A 696 -1.82 5.61 -4.19
C PHE A 696 -2.98 4.65 -3.90
N HIS A 697 -2.66 3.36 -3.80
CA HIS A 697 -3.63 2.27 -3.64
C HIS A 697 -3.38 1.41 -2.39
N SER A 698 -2.70 1.95 -1.38
CA SER A 698 -2.29 1.23 -0.17
C SER A 698 -1.97 2.22 0.95
N THR A 699 -1.79 1.76 2.20
CA THR A 699 -1.37 2.60 3.34
C THR A 699 0.09 2.35 3.72
N PHE A 700 0.72 3.30 4.41
CA PHE A 700 1.97 3.06 5.13
C PHE A 700 2.19 4.04 6.28
N PRO A 701 2.03 5.37 6.09
CA PRO A 701 1.99 6.31 7.22
C PRO A 701 1.09 5.85 8.35
N ASP A 702 -0.14 5.43 8.03
CA ASP A 702 -1.09 4.93 9.01
C ASP A 702 -0.58 3.69 9.76
N MET A 703 -0.07 2.72 9.01
CA MET A 703 0.46 1.47 9.58
C MET A 703 1.68 1.71 10.46
N LEU A 704 2.53 2.67 10.11
CA LEU A 704 3.65 3.03 10.96
C LEU A 704 3.15 3.65 12.26
N ILE A 705 2.21 4.60 12.18
CA ILE A 705 1.71 5.38 13.32
C ILE A 705 0.82 4.53 14.25
N GLU A 706 -0.24 3.92 13.73
CA GLU A 706 -1.21 3.16 14.52
C GLU A 706 -0.76 1.71 14.74
N ASP A 707 -0.14 1.06 13.76
CA ASP A 707 0.11 -0.39 13.85
C ASP A 707 1.49 -0.73 14.44
N LEU A 708 2.58 -0.11 14.01
CA LEU A 708 3.91 -0.43 14.55
C LEU A 708 4.23 0.37 15.81
N LEU A 709 4.09 1.69 15.75
CA LEU A 709 4.34 2.61 16.88
C LEU A 709 3.19 2.62 17.88
N GLY A 710 1.99 2.22 17.47
CA GLY A 710 0.91 1.93 18.37
C GLY A 710 0.10 3.12 18.85
N PHE A 711 0.02 4.21 18.09
CA PHE A 711 -0.89 5.32 18.41
C PHE A 711 -2.34 4.88 18.18
N GLN A 712 -3.06 4.51 19.24
CA GLN A 712 -4.47 4.13 19.21
C GLN A 712 -5.35 5.35 19.51
N SER A 713 -6.11 5.76 18.49
CA SER A 713 -7.04 6.90 18.55
C SER A 713 -8.39 6.53 19.21
N ASP A 714 -9.05 7.51 19.82
CA ASP A 714 -10.30 7.37 20.58
C ASP A 714 -11.22 8.57 20.29
N HIS A 715 -12.54 8.40 20.46
CA HIS A 715 -13.50 9.51 20.43
C HIS A 715 -13.47 10.33 21.73
N GLU A 716 -13.04 9.73 22.83
CA GLU A 716 -12.77 10.43 24.09
C GLU A 716 -11.50 11.29 23.98
N ARG A 717 -11.34 12.29 24.87
CA ARG A 717 -10.17 13.19 24.93
C ARG A 717 -8.90 12.48 25.44
N GLN A 718 -8.55 11.35 24.85
CA GLN A 718 -7.45 10.48 25.24
C GLN A 718 -6.89 9.74 24.03
N PHE A 719 -5.71 9.16 24.19
CA PHE A 719 -5.18 8.15 23.26
C PHE A 719 -4.31 7.16 24.02
N THR A 720 -3.95 6.05 23.39
CA THR A 720 -3.01 5.07 23.95
C THR A 720 -1.84 4.88 23.00
N ILE A 721 -0.62 4.81 23.52
CA ILE A 721 0.57 4.35 22.78
C ILE A 721 0.86 2.91 23.20
N HIS A 722 0.65 1.94 22.31
CA HIS A 722 0.93 0.52 22.57
C HIS A 722 1.77 -0.08 21.42
N PRO A 723 3.10 0.16 21.43
CA PRO A 723 3.99 -0.25 20.37
C PRO A 723 4.03 -1.78 20.18
N LEU A 724 4.01 -2.21 18.91
CA LEU A 724 4.29 -3.59 18.50
C LEU A 724 5.71 -3.74 17.92
N LEU A 725 6.54 -2.69 18.04
CA LEU A 725 7.93 -2.70 17.66
C LEU A 725 8.74 -3.70 18.51
N PRO A 726 9.54 -4.61 17.89
CA PRO A 726 10.46 -5.44 18.65
C PRO A 726 11.52 -4.60 19.39
N GLU A 727 11.78 -4.90 20.66
CA GLU A 727 12.70 -4.12 21.52
C GLU A 727 14.15 -4.03 21.02
N LYS A 728 14.54 -4.95 20.13
CA LYS A 728 15.88 -4.99 19.51
C LYS A 728 15.91 -4.41 18.11
N ALA A 729 14.76 -4.02 17.54
CA ALA A 729 14.72 -3.49 16.18
C ALA A 729 15.37 -2.12 16.10
N TRP A 730 15.02 -1.20 17.01
CA TRP A 730 15.51 0.18 17.03
C TRP A 730 16.06 0.57 18.40
N ASP A 731 17.01 1.51 18.43
CA ASP A 731 17.50 2.15 19.66
C ASP A 731 16.69 3.41 20.04
N TYR A 732 15.95 3.99 19.08
CA TYR A 732 15.06 5.12 19.32
C TYR A 732 13.96 5.19 18.26
N PHE A 733 12.90 5.94 18.53
CA PHE A 733 12.10 6.57 17.49
C PHE A 733 11.59 7.92 17.96
N TYR A 734 11.28 8.78 16.99
CA TYR A 734 10.52 10.00 17.18
C TYR A 734 9.33 9.97 16.22
N LEU A 735 8.15 10.28 16.75
CA LEU A 735 6.95 10.57 15.97
C LEU A 735 6.37 11.86 16.55
N GLY A 736 6.23 12.88 15.72
CA GLY A 736 5.87 14.19 16.20
C GLY A 736 5.24 15.09 15.15
N ASP A 737 4.94 16.31 15.57
CA ASP A 737 4.06 17.23 14.84
C ASP A 737 2.71 16.61 14.44
N LEU A 738 2.22 15.67 15.26
CA LEU A 738 0.88 15.11 15.14
C LEU A 738 -0.14 16.17 15.60
N ARG A 739 -1.28 16.23 14.91
CA ARG A 739 -2.43 17.04 15.33
C ARG A 739 -3.55 16.08 15.73
N TYR A 740 -3.84 15.99 17.03
CA TYR A 740 -4.83 15.07 17.57
C TYR A 740 -5.75 15.82 18.54
N HIS A 741 -7.06 15.80 18.29
CA HIS A 741 -8.06 16.48 19.13
C HIS A 741 -7.72 17.97 19.40
N ASP A 742 -7.21 18.66 18.37
CA ASP A 742 -6.75 20.05 18.45
C ASP A 742 -5.51 20.34 19.32
N HIS A 743 -4.78 19.29 19.72
CA HIS A 743 -3.50 19.40 20.41
C HIS A 743 -2.34 18.93 19.53
N ASN A 744 -1.15 19.48 19.77
CA ASN A 744 0.09 18.98 19.15
C ASN A 744 0.68 17.88 20.02
N ILE A 745 0.97 16.72 19.42
CA ILE A 745 1.54 15.57 20.11
C ILE A 745 2.95 15.30 19.61
N GLU A 746 3.87 15.10 20.55
CA GLU A 746 5.26 14.69 20.30
C GLU A 746 5.56 13.42 21.09
N ILE A 747 6.18 12.44 20.48
CA ILE A 747 6.50 11.14 21.09
C ILE A 747 7.95 10.81 20.83
N ILE A 748 8.70 10.52 21.89
CA ILE A 748 10.07 10.01 21.79
C ILE A 748 10.16 8.74 22.62
N TRP A 749 10.65 7.68 22.01
CA TRP A 749 11.18 6.55 22.75
C TRP A 749 12.67 6.42 22.49
N LYS A 750 13.44 6.14 23.54
CA LYS A 750 14.85 5.74 23.44
C LYS A 750 15.06 4.54 24.35
N LYS A 751 15.81 3.57 23.84
CA LYS A 751 16.32 2.45 24.63
C LYS A 751 17.31 2.93 25.69
N ASP A 752 18.23 3.81 25.29
CA ASP A 752 19.23 4.40 26.20
C ASP A 752 19.25 5.93 26.09
N TRP A 753 18.81 6.63 27.14
CA TRP A 753 18.79 8.09 27.21
C TRP A 753 20.17 8.68 27.53
N ASP A 754 20.95 8.03 28.40
CA ASP A 754 22.35 8.36 28.66
C ASP A 754 23.26 7.17 28.34
N LYS A 755 23.88 7.16 27.15
CA LYS A 755 24.79 6.09 26.72
C LYS A 755 26.01 5.87 27.64
N ARG A 756 26.28 6.79 28.57
CA ARG A 756 27.37 6.66 29.56
C ARG A 756 26.99 5.80 30.76
N LYS A 757 25.70 5.54 30.96
CA LYS A 757 25.19 4.68 32.03
C LYS A 757 24.90 3.28 31.48
N PRO A 758 25.32 2.21 32.16
CA PRO A 758 24.99 0.84 31.76
C PRO A 758 23.53 0.51 32.08
N GLY A 759 23.00 -0.52 31.40
CA GLY A 759 21.64 -1.02 31.59
C GLY A 759 20.62 -0.39 30.64
N ASN A 760 19.49 -1.08 30.46
CA ASN A 760 18.38 -0.62 29.63
C ASN A 760 17.67 0.55 30.33
N GLN A 761 17.75 1.74 29.75
CA GLN A 761 17.08 2.95 30.27
C GLN A 761 15.78 3.25 29.52
N SER A 762 15.17 2.22 28.90
CA SER A 762 14.02 2.33 28.02
C SER A 762 13.02 3.31 28.60
N LYS A 763 12.74 4.38 27.85
CA LYS A 763 11.73 5.34 28.26
C LYS A 763 11.07 5.96 27.03
N LEU A 764 9.74 5.84 27.00
CA LEU A 764 8.84 6.51 26.07
C LEU A 764 8.27 7.73 26.78
N ILE A 765 8.35 8.90 26.16
CA ILE A 765 7.85 10.16 26.71
C ILE A 765 6.94 10.81 25.68
N VAL A 766 5.82 11.34 26.15
CA VAL A 766 4.81 12.01 25.35
C VAL A 766 4.67 13.46 25.83
N TRP A 767 4.65 14.39 24.88
CA TRP A 767 4.32 15.79 25.13
C TRP A 767 3.01 16.16 24.44
N VAL A 768 2.20 16.96 25.12
CA VAL A 768 0.97 17.57 24.61
C VAL A 768 1.15 19.09 24.70
N ASP A 769 1.09 19.77 23.56
CA ASP A 769 1.32 21.22 23.43
C ASP A 769 2.62 21.73 24.07
N GLY A 770 3.66 20.90 24.03
CA GLY A 770 4.99 21.22 24.56
C GLY A 770 5.18 20.89 26.05
N GLU A 771 4.13 20.45 26.75
CA GLU A 771 4.21 19.99 28.14
C GLU A 771 4.28 18.46 28.21
N ARG A 772 5.07 17.91 29.15
CA ARG A 772 5.14 16.45 29.34
C ARG A 772 3.81 15.95 29.90
N ALA A 773 3.15 15.08 29.16
CA ALA A 773 1.85 14.53 29.53
C ALA A 773 1.93 13.11 30.11
N ALA A 774 2.86 12.28 29.61
CA ALA A 774 2.99 10.90 30.07
C ALA A 774 4.40 10.34 29.81
N GLU A 775 4.79 9.33 30.57
CA GLU A 775 5.99 8.52 30.33
C GLU A 775 5.77 7.04 30.66
N GLY A 776 6.42 6.15 29.90
CA GLY A 776 6.45 4.71 30.13
C GLY A 776 7.89 4.20 30.17
N ASN A 777 8.17 3.19 31.00
CA ASN A 777 9.52 2.65 31.22
C ASN A 777 9.82 1.40 30.35
N GLU A 778 8.82 0.88 29.65
CA GLU A 778 8.95 -0.29 28.78
C GLU A 778 8.34 0.03 27.43
N LEU A 779 9.04 -0.30 26.34
CA LEU A 779 8.57 -0.02 24.98
C LEU A 779 7.23 -0.71 24.69
N THR A 780 7.07 -1.93 25.18
CA THR A 780 5.97 -2.82 24.80
C THR A 780 4.74 -2.68 25.68
N GLN A 781 4.83 -1.88 26.76
CA GLN A 781 3.71 -1.60 27.65
C GLN A 781 2.83 -0.47 27.09
N ALA A 782 1.51 -0.65 27.16
CA ALA A 782 0.56 0.38 26.77
C ALA A 782 0.65 1.62 27.70
N LEU A 783 0.81 2.80 27.11
CA LEU A 783 0.81 4.09 27.80
C LEU A 783 -0.45 4.88 27.42
N LYS A 784 -1.38 5.01 28.37
CA LYS A 784 -2.59 5.84 28.19
C LYS A 784 -2.27 7.31 28.47
N VAL A 785 -2.74 8.21 27.61
CA VAL A 785 -2.51 9.66 27.70
C VAL A 785 -3.86 10.37 27.68
N GLN A 786 -4.12 11.16 28.73
CA GLN A 786 -5.29 12.03 28.82
C GLN A 786 -4.93 13.40 28.25
N LEU A 787 -5.80 13.98 27.41
CA LEU A 787 -5.63 15.34 26.93
C LEU A 787 -6.21 16.36 27.92
N PRO A 788 -5.68 17.60 27.96
CA PRO A 788 -6.18 18.70 28.78
C PRO A 788 -7.67 19.01 28.63
#